data_AF-A0A8S0ZLX9-F1
#
_entry.id   AF-A0A8S0ZLX9-F1
#
_cell.length_a   1.000
_cell.length_b   1.000
_cell.length_c   1.000
_cell.angle_alpha   90.00
_cell.angle_beta   90.00
_cell.angle_gamma   90.00
#
_symmetry.space_group_name_H-M   'P 1'
#
loop_
_entity.id
_entity.type
_entity.pdbx_description
1 polymer ?
#
loop_
_entity_poly.entity_id
_entity_poly.type
_entity_poly.pdbx_seq_one_letter_code
_entity_poly.pdbx_strand_id
1 'polypeptide(L)'
;MPTCDVCQQPANQICGGCKLVYYCSRPHQKLGWREGHKFKCCAFKIEYSDTLGRHMIATRDIKQGEMILKEKPAVIGPRIACTTVCLSCGKYLDPNQFQDNFDYYKCSKCNWPMCGPECENAEVHKPECKAMTERKYKCDIKYIGSNKVQAAYCVISPMRVLLMRYSNPLQFESIMNLESHLEDRVNTSLYTVLKANLVTFIVHVLGLPFDEETILKVASIFDTNSFDVRSPDGTKRLRAIYLTASMVDHSCKPNTKHVFLGDHFHLALIATVPITKGDLITATYCQSLWGTLDRRKYLMTNKFFACECDRCKDPTEFGTNLGNIYCSVCNNPFSQTSQWRGAMLHSTNPMDENAPWKCEKCEHTILAKQMFWGNNALKQDLYKLNKTDPKNYEDFIEKYSQTLHPSNHLVVQAKLALVQIYGNQKGYGLTELPENLLKRKIDLCHELLEIADKLEPGMSKFRGEILLDLQAAMTIQTKREFETGKITKAGAQVQNKESLSARQKRVIIPGRGIRLNDDHGELKVTTWNVKTLYKDGKLENAVREMRRYRWDILGVSEVRCIECWDIPSYDSTHFYYSGGQKHRFGFGFIVTREVRECVTGYVPRSDRVMLLQLNTKPIKTNLIQVYAPTSESTEAECENFYKDLDAVLKLVKKHELIMVMGDFNAKVGDTPEHNIVAPHGLGTRNDRGDRLIEFCTEYSLTIMNTWFDLPKRRLYTWQSPAHTCDKIVRNQIDYICANYRYRNAVTSVKTYPGADIESDHNPVASKIRLKPKRVQKAKPNKVLNVQRFKDEEVVQHFLEKTDEIIKMDITLSEESHWGNIKTALTKAATEVLGYRVELMESLVLLQEATNILRVEPHINDILEGKIQELTSLLDATEPENK
;
A
#
# COMPACT_ATOMS: atom_id res chain seq x y z
N MET A 1 36.66 18.64 -24.16
CA MET A 1 36.05 17.31 -24.17
C MET A 1 36.01 16.78 -22.74
N PRO A 2 34.92 16.14 -22.28
CA PRO A 2 34.90 15.51 -20.97
C PRO A 2 35.93 14.37 -20.90
N THR A 3 36.52 14.15 -19.73
CA THR A 3 37.57 13.14 -19.49
C THR A 3 36.99 11.89 -18.86
N CYS A 4 37.65 10.75 -19.09
CA CYS A 4 37.29 9.48 -18.50
C CYS A 4 37.61 9.49 -17.00
N ASP A 5 36.64 9.13 -16.18
CA ASP A 5 36.77 9.08 -14.70
C ASP A 5 37.89 8.17 -14.19
N VAL A 6 38.28 7.17 -15.00
CA VAL A 6 39.30 6.18 -14.66
C VAL A 6 40.69 6.57 -15.17
N CYS A 7 40.83 6.91 -16.45
CA CYS A 7 42.14 7.11 -17.09
C CYS A 7 42.43 8.56 -17.52
N GLN A 8 41.50 9.49 -17.25
CA GLN A 8 41.59 10.91 -17.60
C GLN A 8 41.74 11.24 -19.09
N GLN A 9 41.63 10.24 -19.99
CA GLN A 9 41.63 10.44 -21.44
C GLN A 9 40.29 10.98 -21.96
N PRO A 10 40.23 11.63 -23.14
CA PRO A 10 38.97 12.08 -23.74
C PRO A 10 37.91 10.97 -23.80
N ALA A 11 36.69 11.30 -23.39
CA ALA A 11 35.59 10.36 -23.22
C ALA A 11 34.30 10.88 -23.87
N ASN A 12 33.49 9.96 -24.41
CA ASN A 12 32.18 10.25 -25.01
C ASN A 12 31.04 9.41 -24.42
N GLN A 13 31.34 8.35 -23.64
CA GLN A 13 30.30 7.51 -23.03
C GLN A 13 29.89 8.08 -21.68
N ILE A 14 28.69 8.65 -21.63
CA ILE A 14 28.14 9.22 -20.39
C ILE A 14 27.39 8.17 -19.57
N CYS A 15 27.50 8.21 -18.24
CA CYS A 15 26.77 7.28 -17.38
C CYS A 15 25.25 7.44 -17.56
N GLY A 16 24.56 6.34 -17.85
CA GLY A 16 23.10 6.31 -18.03
C GLY A 16 22.30 6.72 -16.78
N GLY A 17 22.86 6.51 -15.58
CA GLY A 17 22.19 6.78 -14.31
C GLY A 17 22.24 8.26 -13.88
N CYS A 18 23.44 8.81 -13.70
CA CYS A 18 23.62 10.18 -13.20
C CYS A 18 23.81 11.24 -14.29
N LYS A 19 24.25 10.84 -15.49
CA LYS A 19 24.66 11.75 -16.57
C LYS A 19 25.73 12.79 -16.18
N LEU A 20 26.49 12.53 -15.11
CA LEU A 20 27.58 13.40 -14.63
C LEU A 20 28.97 12.87 -14.99
N VAL A 21 29.14 11.55 -15.04
CA VAL A 21 30.44 10.90 -15.20
C VAL A 21 30.60 10.35 -16.61
N TYR A 22 31.80 10.52 -17.18
CA TYR A 22 32.15 10.08 -18.54
C TYR A 22 33.20 8.98 -18.51
N TYR A 23 33.13 8.07 -19.48
CA TYR A 23 34.04 6.95 -19.69
C TYR A 23 34.48 6.88 -21.14
N CYS A 24 35.74 6.57 -21.40
CA CYS A 24 36.21 6.33 -22.75
C CYS A 24 35.77 4.95 -23.29
N SER A 25 35.37 4.02 -22.41
CA SER A 25 34.99 2.66 -22.78
C SER A 25 34.07 1.96 -21.76
N ARG A 26 33.34 0.92 -22.18
CA ARG A 26 32.52 0.07 -21.29
C ARG A 26 33.35 -0.61 -20.18
N PRO A 27 34.57 -1.12 -20.42
CA PRO A 27 35.45 -1.61 -19.36
C PRO A 27 35.73 -0.55 -18.28
N HIS A 28 36.07 0.68 -18.66
CA HIS A 28 36.30 1.77 -17.70
C HIS A 28 35.03 2.14 -16.95
N GLN A 29 33.86 2.11 -17.60
CA GLN A 29 32.59 2.26 -16.89
C GLN A 29 32.39 1.17 -15.83
N LYS A 30 32.66 -0.10 -16.15
CA LYS A 30 32.56 -1.20 -15.17
C LYS A 30 33.57 -1.10 -14.04
N LEU A 31 34.75 -0.54 -14.30
CA LEU A 31 35.80 -0.31 -13.31
C LEU A 31 35.43 0.85 -12.38
N GLY A 32 35.17 2.05 -12.92
CA GLY A 32 34.76 3.21 -12.13
C GLY A 32 33.45 2.99 -11.36
N TRP A 33 32.52 2.19 -11.90
CA TRP A 33 31.32 1.77 -11.17
C TRP A 33 31.64 0.95 -9.91
N ARG A 34 32.61 0.03 -9.99
CA ARG A 34 33.08 -0.78 -8.85
C ARG A 34 33.89 0.03 -7.86
N GLU A 35 34.73 0.95 -8.34
CA GLU A 35 35.65 1.75 -7.51
C GLU A 35 34.97 2.86 -6.71
N GLY A 36 33.71 3.20 -7.00
CA GLY A 36 32.94 4.08 -6.12
C GLY A 36 31.78 4.81 -6.76
N HIS A 37 31.73 4.92 -8.09
CA HIS A 37 30.68 5.67 -8.75
C HIS A 37 29.28 5.11 -8.45
N LYS A 38 29.12 3.79 -8.25
CA LYS A 38 27.84 3.19 -7.84
C LYS A 38 27.19 3.90 -6.64
N PHE A 39 27.99 4.37 -5.68
CA PHE A 39 27.52 5.02 -4.45
C PHE A 39 27.28 6.53 -4.62
N LYS A 40 27.82 7.14 -5.67
CA LYS A 40 27.70 8.56 -6.00
C LYS A 40 26.76 8.83 -7.18
N CYS A 41 26.29 7.79 -7.88
CA CYS A 41 25.45 7.90 -9.05
C CYS A 41 24.00 8.26 -8.67
N CYS A 42 23.68 9.55 -8.66
CA CYS A 42 22.35 10.08 -8.40
C CYS A 42 21.79 10.88 -9.58
N ALA A 43 20.46 11.03 -9.64
CA ALA A 43 19.76 11.81 -10.68
C ALA A 43 19.76 13.33 -10.39
N PHE A 44 20.54 13.75 -9.41
CA PHE A 44 20.60 15.13 -8.93
C PHE A 44 22.03 15.52 -8.56
N LYS A 45 22.27 16.82 -8.46
CA LYS A 45 23.45 17.42 -7.83
C LYS A 45 23.02 18.45 -6.80
N ILE A 46 23.88 18.75 -5.85
CA ILE A 46 23.68 19.84 -4.89
C ILE A 46 24.48 21.04 -5.40
N GLU A 47 23.82 22.18 -5.55
CA GLU A 47 24.45 23.46 -5.88
C GLU A 47 24.20 24.47 -4.77
N TYR A 48 24.92 25.60 -4.82
CA TYR A 48 24.73 26.72 -3.91
C TYR A 48 24.30 27.96 -4.71
N SER A 49 23.39 28.72 -4.13
CA SER A 49 23.03 30.07 -4.59
C SER A 49 22.83 30.96 -3.37
N ASP A 50 23.06 32.27 -3.52
CA ASP A 50 22.90 33.23 -2.43
C ASP A 50 21.45 33.31 -1.91
N THR A 51 20.46 32.98 -2.76
CA THR A 51 19.03 33.05 -2.42
C THR A 51 18.50 31.78 -1.75
N LEU A 52 18.83 30.60 -2.28
CA LEU A 52 18.31 29.31 -1.78
C LEU A 52 19.28 28.58 -0.86
N GLY A 53 20.50 29.08 -0.69
CA GLY A 53 21.59 28.32 -0.10
C GLY A 53 21.87 27.05 -0.89
N ARG A 54 22.10 25.93 -0.18
CA ARG A 54 22.31 24.62 -0.81
C ARG A 54 20.98 24.02 -1.26
N HIS A 55 20.89 23.66 -2.53
CA HIS A 55 19.66 23.17 -3.14
C HIS A 55 19.94 22.06 -4.16
N MET A 56 18.89 21.28 -4.48
CA MET A 56 18.98 20.10 -5.33
C MET A 56 18.50 20.40 -6.77
N ILE A 57 19.33 20.07 -7.77
CA ILE A 57 19.02 20.25 -9.21
C ILE A 57 19.09 18.92 -9.94
N ALA A 58 18.14 18.67 -10.84
CA ALA A 58 18.09 17.47 -11.68
C ALA A 58 19.25 17.45 -12.69
N THR A 59 20.01 16.35 -12.73
CA THR A 59 21.16 16.20 -13.66
C THR A 59 20.76 15.62 -15.01
N ARG A 60 19.53 15.13 -15.10
CA ARG A 60 18.87 14.57 -16.28
C ARG A 60 17.36 14.69 -16.12
N ASP A 61 16.62 14.36 -17.17
CA ASP A 61 15.17 14.20 -17.06
C ASP A 61 14.84 13.05 -16.09
N ILE A 62 13.91 13.31 -15.18
CA ILE A 62 13.42 12.37 -14.17
C ILE A 62 11.95 12.09 -14.48
N LYS A 63 11.62 10.80 -14.56
CA LYS A 63 10.25 10.39 -14.89
C LYS A 63 9.35 10.53 -13.68
N GLN A 64 8.08 10.81 -13.93
CA GLN A 64 7.05 10.73 -12.90
C GLN A 64 7.07 9.33 -12.23
N GLY A 65 7.04 9.29 -10.89
CA GLY A 65 7.08 8.07 -10.10
C GLY A 65 8.48 7.49 -9.88
N GLU A 66 9.51 8.11 -10.43
CA GLU A 66 10.89 7.69 -10.23
C GLU A 66 11.39 8.04 -8.82
N MET A 67 12.11 7.11 -8.18
CA MET A 67 12.76 7.33 -6.89
C MET A 67 14.09 8.06 -7.11
N ILE A 68 14.16 9.30 -6.65
CA ILE A 68 15.32 10.20 -6.80
C ILE A 68 16.38 9.87 -5.74
N LEU A 69 15.94 9.65 -4.50
CA LEU A 69 16.80 9.43 -3.34
C LEU A 69 16.18 8.38 -2.43
N LYS A 70 17.01 7.50 -1.87
CA LYS A 70 16.67 6.64 -0.74
C LYS A 70 17.74 6.81 0.33
N GLU A 71 17.35 7.22 1.53
CA GLU A 71 18.28 7.61 2.59
C GLU A 71 17.84 7.04 3.95
N LYS A 72 18.79 6.55 4.73
CA LYS A 72 18.56 6.16 6.12
C LYS A 72 18.61 7.40 7.03
N PRO A 73 17.87 7.44 8.14
CA PRO A 73 17.98 8.57 9.07
C PRO A 73 19.40 8.68 9.61
N ALA A 74 19.95 9.89 9.61
CA ALA A 74 21.24 10.18 10.23
C ALA A 74 21.12 10.16 11.76
N VAL A 75 20.01 10.69 12.26
CA VAL A 75 19.58 10.59 13.66
C VAL A 75 18.06 10.53 13.70
N ILE A 76 17.52 9.79 14.66
CA ILE A 76 16.08 9.67 14.92
C ILE A 76 15.83 9.76 16.42
N GLY A 77 14.71 10.38 16.80
CA GLY A 77 14.32 10.48 18.20
C GLY A 77 12.91 11.03 18.41
N PRO A 78 12.47 11.15 19.67
CA PRO A 78 11.16 11.64 20.01
C PRO A 78 10.99 13.11 19.63
N ARG A 79 9.73 13.54 19.51
CA ARG A 79 9.39 14.95 19.31
C ARG A 79 9.71 15.75 20.58
N ILE A 80 9.94 17.06 20.40
CA ILE A 80 10.24 17.97 21.50
C ILE A 80 9.17 17.95 22.61
N ALA A 81 7.91 17.81 22.18
CA ALA A 81 6.74 17.72 23.02
C ALA A 81 5.86 16.60 22.47
N CYS A 82 5.64 15.56 23.28
CA CYS A 82 4.75 14.45 22.97
C CYS A 82 4.16 13.88 24.26
N THR A 83 3.11 13.07 24.13
CA THR A 83 2.66 12.20 25.21
C THR A 83 3.74 11.16 25.53
N THR A 84 3.52 10.35 26.56
CA THR A 84 4.45 9.28 26.90
C THR A 84 4.56 8.28 25.74
N VAL A 85 5.77 8.11 25.21
CA VAL A 85 6.09 7.19 24.10
C VAL A 85 7.28 6.34 24.47
N CYS A 86 7.46 5.20 23.81
CA CYS A 86 8.69 4.45 23.93
C CYS A 86 9.86 5.26 23.36
N LEU A 87 10.92 5.43 24.16
CA LEU A 87 12.10 6.21 23.77
C LEU A 87 12.80 5.71 22.50
N SER A 88 12.76 4.39 22.29
CA SER A 88 13.51 3.73 21.21
C SER A 88 12.71 3.67 19.91
N CYS A 89 11.44 3.26 19.96
CA CYS A 89 10.63 3.05 18.77
C CYS A 89 9.55 4.12 18.53
N GLY A 90 9.32 5.03 19.47
CA GLY A 90 8.33 6.10 19.36
C GLY A 90 6.87 5.65 19.39
N LYS A 91 6.61 4.40 19.77
CA LYS A 91 5.25 3.87 19.94
C LYS A 91 4.58 4.55 21.14
N TYR A 92 3.34 4.98 20.98
CA TYR A 92 2.52 5.47 22.08
C TYR A 92 2.38 4.40 23.17
N LEU A 93 2.55 4.82 24.44
CA LEU A 93 2.43 3.94 25.60
C LEU A 93 1.11 4.22 26.31
N ASP A 94 0.17 3.26 26.21
CA ASP A 94 -1.12 3.27 26.93
C ASP A 94 -1.01 2.39 28.18
N PRO A 95 -1.42 2.85 29.37
CA PRO A 95 -1.38 2.10 30.63
C PRO A 95 -2.29 0.86 30.66
N ASN A 96 -3.24 0.70 29.73
CA ASN A 96 -4.20 -0.43 29.75
C ASN A 96 -3.59 -1.83 29.49
N GLN A 97 -2.26 -1.96 29.37
CA GLN A 97 -1.62 -3.18 28.89
C GLN A 97 -0.32 -3.59 29.60
N PHE A 98 -0.17 -3.37 30.91
CA PHE A 98 0.85 -4.09 31.68
C PHE A 98 0.31 -4.56 33.04
N GLN A 99 0.61 -5.82 33.35
CA GLN A 99 0.10 -6.62 34.48
C GLN A 99 0.05 -5.86 35.81
N ASP A 100 -1.14 -5.80 36.40
CA ASP A 100 -1.53 -5.59 37.81
C ASP A 100 -0.86 -4.49 38.66
N ASN A 101 -0.01 -3.61 38.13
CA ASN A 101 0.43 -2.38 38.79
C ASN A 101 0.77 -1.29 37.76
N PHE A 102 0.22 -0.09 37.95
CA PHE A 102 0.28 1.01 36.99
C PHE A 102 1.71 1.57 36.77
N ASP A 103 2.41 1.09 35.73
CA ASP A 103 3.27 1.90 34.83
C ASP A 103 3.67 1.10 33.57
N TYR A 104 4.17 1.79 32.53
CA TYR A 104 4.81 1.15 31.37
C TYR A 104 6.20 0.59 31.74
N TYR A 105 6.76 -0.29 30.90
CA TYR A 105 8.14 -0.79 31.09
C TYR A 105 9.14 0.37 31.10
N LYS A 106 9.93 0.48 32.16
CA LYS A 106 11.01 1.46 32.29
C LYS A 106 12.36 0.79 32.12
N CYS A 107 13.28 1.46 31.43
CA CYS A 107 14.65 0.96 31.31
C CYS A 107 15.26 0.72 32.68
N SER A 108 15.83 -0.47 32.89
CA SER A 108 16.46 -0.84 34.17
C SER A 108 17.59 0.11 34.60
N LYS A 109 18.25 0.76 33.61
CA LYS A 109 19.41 1.64 33.82
C LYS A 109 19.05 3.12 33.96
N CYS A 110 18.30 3.71 33.03
CA CYS A 110 18.00 5.15 33.07
C CYS A 110 16.54 5.47 33.47
N ASN A 111 15.70 4.46 33.69
CA ASN A 111 14.28 4.56 34.04
C ASN A 111 13.37 5.20 32.96
N TRP A 112 13.87 5.40 31.74
CA TRP A 112 13.11 6.05 30.68
C TRP A 112 11.99 5.14 30.12
N PRO A 113 10.84 5.70 29.68
CA PRO A 113 9.69 4.93 29.20
C PRO A 113 9.94 4.11 27.94
N MET A 114 9.52 2.84 27.92
CA MET A 114 9.74 1.93 26.79
C MET A 114 8.63 0.87 26.63
N CYS A 115 8.67 0.15 25.50
CA CYS A 115 7.77 -0.98 25.27
C CYS A 115 8.17 -2.27 26.00
N GLY A 116 9.45 -2.44 26.34
CA GLY A 116 9.98 -3.68 26.89
C GLY A 116 11.50 -3.83 26.71
N PRO A 117 12.06 -4.99 27.11
CA PRO A 117 13.50 -5.25 27.09
C PRO A 117 14.15 -5.14 25.69
N GLU A 118 13.42 -5.43 24.61
CA GLU A 118 13.93 -5.27 23.24
C GLU A 118 14.26 -3.80 22.92
N CYS A 119 13.36 -2.89 23.33
CA CYS A 119 13.57 -1.46 23.14
C CYS A 119 14.65 -0.90 24.07
N GLU A 120 14.82 -1.48 25.25
CA GLU A 120 15.93 -1.14 26.16
C GLU A 120 17.29 -1.47 25.55
N ASN A 121 17.39 -2.62 24.86
CA ASN A 121 18.63 -3.07 24.26
C ASN A 121 18.89 -2.51 22.85
N ALA A 122 17.99 -1.68 22.32
CA ALA A 122 18.12 -1.10 20.98
C ALA A 122 19.32 -0.15 20.87
N GLU A 123 20.10 -0.25 19.77
CA GLU A 123 21.30 0.57 19.54
C GLU A 123 21.05 2.07 19.65
N VAL A 124 19.88 2.53 19.21
CA VAL A 124 19.50 3.96 19.22
C VAL A 124 19.42 4.55 20.63
N HIS A 125 19.21 3.72 21.66
CA HIS A 125 19.05 4.17 23.04
C HIS A 125 20.37 4.17 23.83
N LYS A 126 21.30 3.28 23.48
CA LYS A 126 22.52 3.02 24.27
C LYS A 126 23.34 4.28 24.58
N PRO A 127 23.56 5.24 23.65
CA PRO A 127 24.38 6.41 23.92
C PRO A 127 23.82 7.27 25.05
N GLU A 128 22.55 7.69 24.96
CA GLU A 128 21.99 8.55 26.00
C GLU A 128 21.77 7.79 27.32
N CYS A 129 21.46 6.50 27.26
CA CYS A 129 21.34 5.65 28.44
C CYS A 129 22.64 5.60 29.24
N LYS A 130 23.77 5.37 28.54
CA LYS A 130 25.10 5.32 29.14
C LYS A 130 25.44 6.65 29.79
N ALA A 131 25.25 7.77 29.07
CA ALA A 131 25.51 9.10 29.60
C ALA A 131 24.67 9.41 30.85
N MET A 132 23.38 9.09 30.88
CA MET A 132 22.54 9.27 32.08
C MET A 132 22.98 8.37 33.23
N THR A 133 23.24 7.09 32.95
CA THR A 133 23.59 6.09 33.98
C THR A 133 24.92 6.40 34.66
N GLU A 134 25.95 6.77 33.89
CA GLU A 134 27.26 7.13 34.44
C GLU A 134 27.21 8.35 35.36
N ARG A 135 26.23 9.25 35.17
CA ARG A 135 25.98 10.41 36.04
C ARG A 135 24.86 10.17 37.05
N LYS A 136 24.49 8.91 37.27
CA LYS A 136 23.48 8.47 38.25
C LYS A 136 22.10 9.14 38.06
N TYR A 137 21.81 9.62 36.86
CA TYR A 137 20.51 10.20 36.54
C TYR A 137 19.48 9.10 36.23
N LYS A 138 18.28 9.24 36.81
CA LYS A 138 17.13 8.37 36.57
C LYS A 138 15.93 9.24 36.18
N CYS A 139 15.22 8.81 35.14
CA CYS A 139 13.92 9.36 34.78
C CYS A 139 12.94 9.36 35.95
N ASP A 140 12.17 10.42 36.10
CA ASP A 140 10.96 10.43 36.92
C ASP A 140 9.72 10.87 36.11
N ILE A 141 9.62 10.45 34.85
CA ILE A 141 8.36 10.58 34.11
C ILE A 141 7.35 9.65 34.80
N LYS A 142 6.33 10.26 35.39
CA LYS A 142 5.16 9.58 35.95
C LYS A 142 4.03 9.59 34.93
N TYR A 143 3.33 8.47 34.78
CA TYR A 143 2.11 8.44 34.00
C TYR A 143 1.00 9.19 34.74
N ILE A 144 0.57 10.34 34.23
CA ILE A 144 -0.52 11.13 34.78
C ILE A 144 -1.48 11.46 33.62
N GLY A 145 -2.30 10.47 33.25
CA GLY A 145 -3.29 10.58 32.17
C GLY A 145 -2.72 10.40 30.75
N SER A 146 -3.57 9.91 29.84
CA SER A 146 -3.21 9.51 28.46
C SER A 146 -2.74 10.66 27.58
N ASN A 147 -3.19 11.87 27.88
CA ASN A 147 -2.97 13.03 27.03
C ASN A 147 -1.96 14.05 27.60
N LYS A 148 -1.30 13.75 28.72
CA LYS A 148 -0.31 14.66 29.29
C LYS A 148 0.94 14.72 28.42
N VAL A 149 1.26 15.93 27.96
CA VAL A 149 2.48 16.21 27.20
C VAL A 149 3.68 16.23 28.15
N GLN A 150 4.74 15.53 27.77
CA GLN A 150 5.98 15.38 28.53
C GLN A 150 7.08 16.22 27.87
N ALA A 151 7.51 17.29 28.54
CA ALA A 151 8.59 18.17 28.04
C ALA A 151 9.97 17.50 28.10
N ALA A 152 10.15 16.51 28.98
CA ALA A 152 11.43 15.83 29.18
C ALA A 152 11.97 15.12 27.91
N TYR A 153 11.14 14.84 26.90
CA TYR A 153 11.63 14.27 25.64
C TYR A 153 12.46 15.25 24.80
N CYS A 154 12.38 16.56 25.07
CA CYS A 154 13.10 17.58 24.31
C CYS A 154 14.62 17.37 24.26
N VAL A 155 15.21 16.82 25.33
CA VAL A 155 16.67 16.62 25.45
C VAL A 155 17.20 15.45 24.63
N ILE A 156 16.37 14.45 24.33
CA ILE A 156 16.84 13.16 23.81
C ILE A 156 17.42 13.31 22.40
N SER A 157 16.66 13.92 21.50
CA SER A 157 17.06 14.05 20.10
C SER A 157 18.36 14.88 19.95
N PRO A 158 18.49 16.07 20.58
CA PRO A 158 19.78 16.80 20.60
C PRO A 158 20.92 16.02 21.25
N MET A 159 20.67 15.36 22.38
CA MET A 159 21.70 14.59 23.09
C MET A 159 22.25 13.43 22.24
N ARG A 160 21.40 12.75 21.47
CA ARG A 160 21.85 11.72 20.51
C ARG A 160 22.83 12.26 19.47
N VAL A 161 22.64 13.49 18.99
CA VAL A 161 23.58 14.15 18.06
C VAL A 161 24.85 14.56 18.80
N LEU A 162 24.75 15.19 19.97
CA LEU A 162 25.92 15.62 20.73
C LEU A 162 26.85 14.45 21.09
N LEU A 163 26.28 13.32 21.55
CA LEU A 163 27.04 12.12 21.86
C LEU A 163 27.65 11.45 20.62
N MET A 164 27.11 11.71 19.43
CA MET A 164 27.66 11.26 18.16
C MET A 164 29.04 11.86 17.87
N ARG A 165 29.38 13.01 18.49
CA ARG A 165 30.74 13.59 18.42
C ARG A 165 31.83 12.59 18.81
N TYR A 166 31.52 11.66 19.72
CA TYR A 166 32.46 10.65 20.20
C TYR A 166 32.35 9.32 19.44
N SER A 167 31.13 8.88 19.11
CA SER A 167 30.90 7.57 18.48
C SER A 167 30.98 7.57 16.95
N ASN A 168 30.65 8.70 16.31
CA ASN A 168 30.70 8.88 14.87
C ASN A 168 30.95 10.35 14.48
N PRO A 169 32.20 10.85 14.63
CA PRO A 169 32.54 12.26 14.43
C PRO A 169 32.18 12.79 13.03
N LEU A 170 32.37 11.98 11.98
CA LEU A 170 32.08 12.38 10.59
C LEU A 170 30.59 12.68 10.38
N GLN A 171 29.71 11.88 10.99
CA GLN A 171 28.27 12.10 10.89
C GLN A 171 27.82 13.28 11.76
N PHE A 172 28.45 13.48 12.92
CA PHE A 172 28.25 14.68 13.73
C PHE A 172 28.58 15.95 12.92
N GLU A 173 29.76 16.03 12.31
CA GLU A 173 30.16 17.16 11.46
C GLU A 173 29.19 17.36 10.28
N SER A 174 28.75 16.27 9.65
CA SER A 174 27.76 16.34 8.57
C SER A 174 26.42 16.95 9.02
N ILE A 175 25.96 16.62 10.23
CA ILE A 175 24.76 17.21 10.83
C ILE A 175 25.02 18.68 11.20
N MET A 176 26.17 18.99 11.79
CA MET A 176 26.54 20.36 12.20
C MET A 176 26.67 21.33 11.03
N ASN A 177 26.92 20.81 9.83
CA ASN A 177 26.92 21.55 8.58
C ASN A 177 25.52 21.84 8.01
N LEU A 178 24.43 21.35 8.61
CA LEU A 178 23.07 21.69 8.19
C LEU A 178 22.69 23.11 8.64
N GLU A 179 21.76 23.72 7.91
CA GLU A 179 21.27 25.06 8.25
C GLU A 179 20.56 25.04 9.62
N SER A 180 20.89 25.99 10.47
CA SER A 180 20.35 26.07 11.83
C SER A 180 19.42 27.26 12.02
N HIS A 181 19.65 28.38 11.31
CA HIS A 181 19.07 29.68 11.63
C HIS A 181 19.24 30.04 13.12
N LEU A 182 20.37 29.67 13.73
CA LEU A 182 20.60 29.90 15.15
C LEU A 182 20.49 31.40 15.49
N GLU A 183 21.17 32.24 14.71
CA GLU A 183 21.19 33.70 14.89
C GLU A 183 19.78 34.31 14.87
N ASP A 184 18.95 33.89 13.91
CA ASP A 184 17.56 34.35 13.81
C ASP A 184 16.70 33.83 14.98
N ARG A 185 17.00 32.63 15.47
CA ARG A 185 16.24 31.96 16.53
C ARG A 185 16.51 32.51 17.92
N VAL A 186 17.68 33.10 18.19
CA VAL A 186 18.08 33.58 19.53
C VAL A 186 17.03 34.48 20.16
N ASN A 187 16.34 35.28 19.35
CA ASN A 187 15.34 36.25 19.81
C ASN A 187 13.90 35.67 19.91
N THR A 188 13.72 34.36 19.74
CA THR A 188 12.40 33.71 19.77
C THR A 188 12.07 33.13 21.14
N SER A 189 10.78 33.10 21.49
CA SER A 189 10.32 32.49 22.75
C SER A 189 10.67 31.00 22.86
N LEU A 190 10.69 30.29 21.73
CA LEU A 190 11.11 28.89 21.67
C LEU A 190 12.56 28.72 22.12
N TYR A 191 13.46 29.61 21.69
CA TYR A 191 14.86 29.58 22.08
C TYR A 191 15.05 29.75 23.59
N THR A 192 14.33 30.69 24.21
CA THR A 192 14.34 30.88 25.66
C THR A 192 13.94 29.61 26.42
N VAL A 193 12.89 28.92 25.95
CA VAL A 193 12.43 27.66 26.55
C VAL A 193 13.44 26.53 26.34
N LEU A 194 14.03 26.44 25.14
CA LEU A 194 15.04 25.43 24.81
C LEU A 194 16.31 25.64 25.64
N LYS A 195 16.79 26.87 25.78
CA LYS A 195 17.94 27.21 26.63
C LYS A 195 17.71 26.79 28.08
N ALA A 196 16.57 27.17 28.66
CA ALA A 196 16.25 26.83 30.04
C ALA A 196 16.16 25.31 30.31
N ASN A 197 15.68 24.52 29.35
CA ASN A 197 15.49 23.07 29.54
C ASN A 197 16.70 22.24 29.06
N LEU A 198 17.17 22.46 27.84
CA LEU A 198 18.24 21.67 27.22
C LEU A 198 19.59 21.93 27.86
N VAL A 199 19.98 23.19 27.98
CA VAL A 199 21.33 23.57 28.44
C VAL A 199 21.46 23.20 29.91
N THR A 200 20.46 23.54 30.72
CA THR A 200 20.42 23.15 32.14
C THR A 200 20.54 21.65 32.32
N PHE A 201 19.79 20.87 31.53
CA PHE A 201 19.84 19.42 31.67
C PHE A 201 21.18 18.82 31.22
N ILE A 202 21.70 19.23 30.05
CA ILE A 202 22.91 18.65 29.48
C ILE A 202 24.17 19.07 30.26
N VAL A 203 24.26 20.36 30.61
CA VAL A 203 25.45 20.94 31.25
C VAL A 203 25.37 20.83 32.77
N HIS A 204 24.28 21.27 33.40
CA HIS A 204 24.21 21.35 34.86
C HIS A 204 23.75 20.04 35.51
N VAL A 205 22.78 19.33 34.92
CA VAL A 205 22.27 18.06 35.49
C VAL A 205 23.19 16.88 35.13
N LEU A 206 23.57 16.75 33.85
CA LEU A 206 24.40 15.62 33.39
C LEU A 206 25.90 15.92 33.36
N GLY A 207 26.34 17.16 33.56
CA GLY A 207 27.76 17.51 33.57
C GLY A 207 28.48 17.17 32.26
N LEU A 208 27.79 17.22 31.11
CA LEU A 208 28.40 16.89 29.82
C LEU A 208 29.21 18.09 29.29
N PRO A 209 30.40 17.86 28.71
CA PRO A 209 31.33 18.91 28.32
C PRO A 209 30.96 19.51 26.95
N PHE A 210 29.76 20.10 26.85
CA PHE A 210 29.30 20.83 25.67
C PHE A 210 28.99 22.27 26.06
N ASP A 211 29.43 23.22 25.25
CA ASP A 211 29.08 24.63 25.38
C ASP A 211 27.61 24.88 24.97
N GLU A 212 27.06 25.98 25.46
CA GLU A 212 25.67 26.38 25.22
C GLU A 212 25.38 26.55 23.73
N GLU A 213 26.27 27.20 22.99
CA GLU A 213 26.11 27.50 21.56
C GLU A 213 25.96 26.21 20.75
N THR A 214 26.82 25.22 20.99
CA THR A 214 26.77 23.91 20.33
C THR A 214 25.45 23.18 20.60
N ILE A 215 24.98 23.19 21.85
CA ILE A 215 23.71 22.54 22.23
C ILE A 215 22.53 23.19 21.49
N LEU A 216 22.50 24.52 21.47
CA LEU A 216 21.42 25.29 20.86
C LEU A 216 21.48 25.26 19.32
N LYS A 217 22.68 25.18 18.73
CA LYS A 217 22.87 24.92 17.30
C LYS A 217 22.27 23.58 16.90
N VAL A 218 22.56 22.50 17.64
CA VAL A 218 21.99 21.17 17.38
C VAL A 218 20.46 21.18 17.49
N ALA A 219 19.90 21.85 18.50
CA ALA A 219 18.46 21.97 18.65
C ALA A 219 17.81 22.71 17.47
N SER A 220 18.44 23.81 17.05
CA SER A 220 18.01 24.64 15.91
C SER A 220 18.10 23.89 14.58
N ILE A 221 19.15 23.08 14.36
CA ILE A 221 19.27 22.17 13.20
C ILE A 221 18.06 21.22 13.13
N PHE A 222 17.62 20.66 14.26
CA PHE A 222 16.43 19.81 14.24
C PHE A 222 15.16 20.58 13.84
N ASP A 223 14.97 21.78 14.35
CA ASP A 223 13.77 22.57 14.04
C ASP A 223 13.72 22.98 12.55
N THR A 224 14.88 23.23 11.96
CA THR A 224 15.03 23.56 10.54
C THR A 224 14.95 22.31 9.64
N ASN A 225 15.58 21.19 10.00
CA ASN A 225 15.83 20.09 9.06
C ASN A 225 15.08 18.78 9.35
N SER A 226 14.41 18.67 10.51
CA SER A 226 13.79 17.39 10.87
C SER A 226 12.48 17.11 10.13
N PHE A 227 12.28 15.83 9.84
CA PHE A 227 11.07 15.29 9.23
C PHE A 227 10.19 14.62 10.30
N ASP A 228 8.87 14.84 10.27
CA ASP A 228 7.89 14.15 11.13
C ASP A 228 7.68 12.73 10.59
N VAL A 229 8.38 11.77 11.20
CA VAL A 229 8.39 10.37 10.81
C VAL A 229 7.20 9.66 11.45
N ARG A 230 6.39 9.02 10.61
CA ARG A 230 5.20 8.28 11.04
C ARG A 230 5.20 6.88 10.48
N SER A 231 4.87 5.90 11.30
CA SER A 231 4.61 4.55 10.81
C SER A 231 3.31 4.53 10.00
N PRO A 232 3.19 3.64 9.00
CA PRO A 232 1.98 3.54 8.18
C PRO A 232 0.69 3.25 8.97
N ASP A 233 0.79 2.58 10.11
CA ASP A 233 -0.31 2.27 11.03
C ASP A 233 -0.61 3.42 12.03
N GLY A 234 0.16 4.52 11.98
CA GLY A 234 0.01 5.68 12.85
C GLY A 234 0.42 5.47 14.31
N THR A 235 0.94 4.28 14.68
CA THR A 235 1.24 3.94 16.09
C THR A 235 2.56 4.53 16.59
N LYS A 236 3.49 4.81 15.69
CA LYS A 236 4.81 5.40 15.98
C LYS A 236 4.90 6.79 15.37
N ARG A 237 5.37 7.75 16.17
CA ARG A 237 5.62 9.13 15.71
C ARG A 237 6.92 9.67 16.28
N LEU A 238 7.87 9.97 15.41
CA LEU A 238 9.23 10.39 15.74
C LEU A 238 9.62 11.62 14.89
N ARG A 239 10.80 12.17 15.16
CA ARG A 239 11.48 13.11 14.27
C ARG A 239 12.83 12.57 13.85
N ALA A 240 13.23 12.79 12.60
CA ALA A 240 14.51 12.34 12.09
C ALA A 240 15.16 13.38 11.17
N ILE A 241 16.49 13.36 11.09
CA ILE A 241 17.28 14.15 10.13
C ILE A 241 17.79 13.21 9.04
N TYR A 242 17.69 13.65 7.79
CA TYR A 242 18.19 12.97 6.59
C TYR A 242 19.07 13.96 5.84
N LEU A 243 20.39 13.75 5.85
CA LEU A 243 21.38 14.75 5.44
C LEU A 243 21.16 15.23 4.00
N THR A 244 20.94 14.29 3.09
CA THR A 244 20.80 14.56 1.66
C THR A 244 19.40 15.08 1.35
N ALA A 245 18.37 14.51 1.96
CA ALA A 245 16.99 14.96 1.77
C ALA A 245 16.73 16.36 2.33
N SER A 246 17.51 16.81 3.32
CA SER A 246 17.48 18.19 3.83
C SER A 246 17.95 19.24 2.81
N MET A 247 18.55 18.83 1.68
CA MET A 247 18.94 19.73 0.59
C MET A 247 17.82 19.98 -0.43
N VAL A 248 16.67 19.32 -0.28
CA VAL A 248 15.51 19.49 -1.18
C VAL A 248 14.77 20.75 -0.78
N ASP A 249 14.75 21.75 -1.66
CA ASP A 249 14.18 23.07 -1.37
C ASP A 249 12.64 23.10 -1.41
N HIS A 250 12.06 24.19 -0.92
CA HIS A 250 10.63 24.38 -0.84
C HIS A 250 9.98 24.90 -2.14
N SER A 251 8.84 24.33 -2.49
CA SER A 251 7.85 24.98 -3.36
C SER A 251 6.43 24.73 -2.86
N CYS A 252 5.56 25.74 -2.98
CA CYS A 252 4.12 25.59 -2.70
C CYS A 252 3.36 24.82 -3.80
N LYS A 253 4.03 24.49 -4.91
CA LYS A 253 3.63 23.51 -5.95
C LYS A 253 4.81 22.56 -6.18
N PRO A 254 5.02 21.59 -5.28
CA PRO A 254 6.22 20.75 -5.31
C PRO A 254 6.18 19.75 -6.47
N ASN A 255 7.36 19.37 -6.97
CA ASN A 255 7.51 18.32 -7.99
C ASN A 255 7.97 16.97 -7.42
N THR A 256 8.15 16.89 -6.10
CA THR A 256 8.45 15.63 -5.39
C THR A 256 7.62 15.46 -4.11
N LYS A 257 7.61 14.22 -3.61
CA LYS A 257 7.09 13.86 -2.30
C LYS A 257 8.01 12.85 -1.63
N HIS A 258 8.19 12.97 -0.31
CA HIS A 258 8.89 11.97 0.48
C HIS A 258 7.92 10.97 1.12
N VAL A 259 8.39 9.75 1.31
CA VAL A 259 7.73 8.69 2.10
C VAL A 259 8.73 7.98 3.01
N PHE A 260 8.23 7.30 4.03
CA PHE A 260 9.05 6.48 4.93
C PHE A 260 8.82 4.99 4.63
N LEU A 261 9.91 4.25 4.42
CA LEU A 261 9.93 2.84 4.04
C LEU A 261 10.43 1.97 5.20
N GLY A 262 9.72 0.85 5.44
CA GLY A 262 10.09 -0.17 6.44
C GLY A 262 10.00 0.30 7.90
N ASP A 263 10.32 -0.60 8.84
CA ASP A 263 10.36 -0.27 10.28
C ASP A 263 11.56 0.61 10.68
N HIS A 264 12.57 0.68 9.81
CA HIS A 264 13.76 1.52 9.98
C HIS A 264 13.60 2.95 9.44
N PHE A 265 12.41 3.30 8.95
CA PHE A 265 12.07 4.64 8.48
C PHE A 265 13.05 5.20 7.43
N HIS A 266 13.38 4.43 6.39
CA HIS A 266 14.19 4.99 5.30
C HIS A 266 13.35 6.00 4.53
N LEU A 267 13.87 7.21 4.31
CA LEU A 267 13.22 8.19 3.47
C LEU A 267 13.41 7.80 2.00
N ALA A 268 12.33 7.84 1.22
CA ALA A 268 12.39 7.81 -0.23
C ALA A 268 11.76 9.07 -0.81
N LEU A 269 12.51 9.79 -1.63
CA LEU A 269 12.07 10.97 -2.37
C LEU A 269 11.66 10.54 -3.78
N ILE A 270 10.44 10.87 -4.19
CA ILE A 270 9.84 10.38 -5.44
C ILE A 270 9.31 11.58 -6.24
N ALA A 271 9.59 11.59 -7.53
CA ALA A 271 9.06 12.58 -8.46
C ALA A 271 7.54 12.42 -8.60
N THR A 272 6.77 13.48 -8.33
CA THR A 272 5.30 13.46 -8.46
C THR A 272 4.84 13.89 -9.84
N VAL A 273 5.68 14.60 -10.58
CA VAL A 273 5.53 15.01 -11.99
C VAL A 273 6.85 14.72 -12.72
N PRO A 274 6.89 14.72 -14.07
CA PRO A 274 8.15 14.76 -14.80
C PRO A 274 8.98 15.99 -14.40
N ILE A 275 10.29 15.83 -14.25
CA ILE A 275 11.23 16.92 -13.92
C ILE A 275 12.27 16.99 -15.03
N THR A 276 12.45 18.17 -15.62
CA THR A 276 13.40 18.37 -16.72
C THR A 276 14.82 18.47 -16.17
N LYS A 277 15.81 18.04 -16.94
CA LYS A 277 17.21 18.31 -16.63
C LYS A 277 17.44 19.80 -16.38
N GLY A 278 18.08 20.13 -15.26
CA GLY A 278 18.36 21.51 -14.86
C GLY A 278 17.31 22.14 -13.95
N ASP A 279 16.12 21.54 -13.84
CA ASP A 279 15.08 22.03 -12.93
C ASP A 279 15.43 21.76 -11.47
N LEU A 280 14.96 22.66 -10.60
CA LEU A 280 14.99 22.47 -9.14
C LEU A 280 14.15 21.26 -8.73
N ILE A 281 14.68 20.44 -7.84
CA ILE A 281 13.96 19.36 -7.18
C ILE A 281 13.40 19.91 -5.87
N THR A 282 12.08 20.00 -5.78
CA THR A 282 11.39 20.70 -4.69
C THR A 282 10.38 19.82 -3.97
N ALA A 283 10.24 20.05 -2.67
CA ALA A 283 9.21 19.48 -1.81
C ALA A 283 8.41 20.60 -1.13
N THR A 284 7.29 20.28 -0.48
CA THR A 284 6.57 21.27 0.34
C THR A 284 6.91 21.10 1.82
N TYR A 285 7.19 22.21 2.51
CA TYR A 285 7.46 22.24 3.95
C TYR A 285 6.23 22.62 4.76
N CYS A 286 5.16 23.08 4.10
CA CYS A 286 3.91 23.51 4.72
C CYS A 286 2.73 22.71 4.14
N GLN A 287 1.54 22.91 4.71
CA GLN A 287 0.33 22.27 4.20
C GLN A 287 -0.12 22.95 2.89
N SER A 288 -0.22 22.15 1.82
CA SER A 288 -0.50 22.66 0.47
C SER A 288 -1.88 23.33 0.33
N LEU A 289 -2.83 22.96 1.17
CA LEU A 289 -4.19 23.51 1.16
C LEU A 289 -4.36 24.82 1.95
N TRP A 290 -3.31 25.33 2.61
CA TRP A 290 -3.39 26.66 3.23
C TRP A 290 -3.30 27.76 2.18
N GLY A 291 -3.90 28.93 2.46
CA GLY A 291 -3.76 30.13 1.64
C GLY A 291 -2.39 30.81 1.78
N THR A 292 -2.07 31.74 0.88
CA THR A 292 -0.72 32.34 0.77
C THR A 292 -0.24 32.99 2.07
N LEU A 293 -1.10 33.75 2.77
CA LEU A 293 -0.76 34.38 4.05
C LEU A 293 -0.31 33.34 5.11
N ASP A 294 -1.07 32.26 5.27
CA ASP A 294 -0.77 31.21 6.26
C ASP A 294 0.51 30.45 5.90
N ARG A 295 0.72 30.13 4.62
CA ARG A 295 1.94 29.44 4.16
C ARG A 295 3.18 30.29 4.37
N ARG A 296 3.17 31.55 3.92
CA ARG A 296 4.31 32.47 4.05
C ARG A 296 4.63 32.74 5.51
N LYS A 297 3.62 32.99 6.35
CA LYS A 297 3.81 33.15 7.80
C LYS A 297 4.42 31.91 8.44
N TYR A 298 3.93 30.71 8.10
CA TYR A 298 4.48 29.45 8.63
C TYR A 298 5.94 29.25 8.24
N LEU A 299 6.28 29.46 6.97
CA LEU A 299 7.65 29.31 6.46
C LEU A 299 8.58 30.32 7.12
N MET A 300 8.16 31.58 7.24
CA MET A 300 8.97 32.60 7.89
C MET A 300 9.19 32.29 9.38
N THR A 301 8.14 31.87 10.09
CA THR A 301 8.23 31.56 11.53
C THR A 301 9.05 30.31 11.83
N ASN A 302 8.99 29.26 10.99
CA ASN A 302 9.56 27.95 11.31
C ASN A 302 10.86 27.64 10.53
N LYS A 303 11.02 28.26 9.35
CA LYS A 303 12.08 28.00 8.38
C LYS A 303 12.87 29.25 7.99
N PHE A 304 12.50 30.43 8.51
CA PHE A 304 13.26 31.68 8.39
C PHE A 304 13.49 32.18 6.95
N PHE A 305 12.55 31.88 6.04
CA PHE A 305 12.58 32.45 4.69
C PHE A 305 11.19 32.80 4.17
N ALA A 306 11.16 33.71 3.20
CA ALA A 306 9.97 34.13 2.48
C ALA A 306 9.88 33.41 1.12
N CYS A 307 8.84 32.59 0.91
CA CYS A 307 8.71 31.80 -0.32
C CYS A 307 8.29 32.63 -1.54
N GLU A 308 9.09 32.59 -2.62
CA GLU A 308 8.86 33.34 -3.85
C GLU A 308 8.43 32.49 -5.05
N CYS A 309 7.88 31.30 -4.81
CA CYS A 309 7.39 30.45 -5.88
C CYS A 309 6.21 31.10 -6.63
N ASP A 310 5.94 30.64 -7.86
CA ASP A 310 4.89 31.18 -8.74
C ASP A 310 3.52 31.26 -8.06
N ARG A 311 3.19 30.29 -7.19
CA ARG A 311 1.93 30.31 -6.43
C ARG A 311 1.86 31.45 -5.42
N CYS A 312 2.97 31.77 -4.76
CA CYS A 312 3.03 32.85 -3.78
C CYS A 312 3.02 34.21 -4.45
N LYS A 313 3.54 34.33 -5.68
CA LYS A 313 3.51 35.55 -6.49
C LYS A 313 2.12 35.84 -7.07
N ASP A 314 1.36 34.81 -7.40
CA ASP A 314 0.01 34.92 -7.98
C ASP A 314 -1.06 35.24 -6.90
N PRO A 315 -1.72 36.41 -6.95
CA PRO A 315 -2.79 36.78 -6.01
C PRO A 315 -4.01 35.84 -6.03
N THR A 316 -4.18 35.07 -7.11
CA THR A 316 -5.29 34.12 -7.27
C THR A 316 -4.92 32.69 -6.88
N GLU A 317 -3.66 32.43 -6.53
CA GLU A 317 -3.11 31.10 -6.25
C GLU A 317 -3.41 30.07 -7.36
N PHE A 318 -2.99 30.36 -8.59
CA PHE A 318 -3.31 29.60 -9.81
C PHE A 318 -4.80 29.55 -10.13
N GLY A 319 -5.50 30.66 -9.88
CA GLY A 319 -6.95 30.76 -10.07
C GLY A 319 -7.74 29.82 -9.16
N THR A 320 -7.21 29.44 -7.99
CA THR A 320 -7.96 28.68 -6.99
C THR A 320 -8.70 29.58 -6.01
N ASN A 321 -8.22 30.81 -5.81
CA ASN A 321 -8.76 31.76 -4.82
C ASN A 321 -8.80 31.18 -3.40
N LEU A 322 -7.85 30.29 -3.05
CA LEU A 322 -7.81 29.59 -1.75
C LEU A 322 -7.81 30.54 -0.57
N GLY A 323 -6.97 31.58 -0.59
CA GLY A 323 -6.88 32.57 0.47
C GLY A 323 -7.83 33.77 0.33
N ASN A 324 -8.63 33.82 -0.74
CA ASN A 324 -9.39 35.00 -1.11
C ASN A 324 -10.84 34.90 -0.61
N ILE A 325 -11.46 36.06 -0.40
CA ILE A 325 -12.87 36.20 0.01
C ILE A 325 -13.61 37.08 -0.98
N TYR A 326 -14.94 36.94 -1.05
CA TYR A 326 -15.77 37.80 -1.88
C TYR A 326 -15.74 39.25 -1.38
N CYS A 327 -15.79 40.19 -2.31
CA CYS A 327 -15.96 41.60 -2.00
C CYS A 327 -17.35 41.82 -1.37
N SER A 328 -17.38 42.32 -0.14
CA SER A 328 -18.61 42.61 0.62
C SER A 328 -19.49 43.67 -0.03
N VAL A 329 -18.92 44.56 -0.85
CA VAL A 329 -19.65 45.61 -1.58
C VAL A 329 -20.32 45.04 -2.83
N CYS A 330 -19.55 44.35 -3.67
CA CYS A 330 -20.06 43.80 -4.94
C CYS A 330 -21.00 42.60 -4.75
N ASN A 331 -20.81 41.84 -3.68
CA ASN A 331 -21.65 40.68 -3.35
C ASN A 331 -22.76 41.00 -2.36
N ASN A 332 -22.93 42.28 -1.99
CA ASN A 332 -24.09 42.71 -1.22
C ASN A 332 -25.37 42.44 -2.04
N PRO A 333 -26.36 41.70 -1.50
CA PRO A 333 -27.63 41.44 -2.19
C PRO A 333 -28.34 42.71 -2.67
N PHE A 334 -28.14 43.83 -1.96
CA PHE A 334 -28.74 45.14 -2.22
C PHE A 334 -27.86 46.07 -3.09
N SER A 335 -26.73 45.59 -3.61
CA SER A 335 -25.87 46.38 -4.49
C SER A 335 -26.57 46.68 -5.82
N GLN A 336 -26.51 47.94 -6.25
CA GLN A 336 -27.03 48.39 -7.55
C GLN A 336 -26.19 47.87 -8.74
N THR A 337 -24.98 47.36 -8.49
CA THR A 337 -24.05 46.83 -9.51
C THR A 337 -24.07 45.29 -9.53
N SER A 338 -25.22 44.70 -9.82
CA SER A 338 -25.41 43.23 -9.88
C SER A 338 -24.45 42.52 -10.84
N GLN A 339 -23.95 43.22 -11.86
CA GLN A 339 -22.94 42.75 -12.81
C GLN A 339 -21.59 42.39 -12.19
N TRP A 340 -21.29 42.83 -10.96
CA TRP A 340 -20.02 42.54 -10.26
C TRP A 340 -20.16 41.44 -9.20
N ARG A 341 -21.28 40.71 -9.16
CA ARG A 341 -21.42 39.54 -8.29
C ARG A 341 -20.35 38.49 -8.63
N GLY A 342 -19.77 37.92 -7.59
CA GLY A 342 -18.60 37.03 -7.67
C GLY A 342 -17.25 37.75 -7.59
N ALA A 343 -17.20 39.09 -7.55
CA ALA A 343 -15.94 39.82 -7.46
C ALA A 343 -15.18 39.48 -6.17
N MET A 344 -13.88 39.22 -6.31
CA MET A 344 -12.99 38.81 -5.23
C MET A 344 -12.17 39.98 -4.69
N LEU A 345 -11.82 39.89 -3.41
CA LEU A 345 -10.73 40.67 -2.82
C LEU A 345 -9.41 39.92 -3.04
N HIS A 346 -8.44 40.58 -3.67
CA HIS A 346 -7.08 40.06 -3.87
C HIS A 346 -6.08 40.92 -3.11
N SER A 347 -5.02 40.32 -2.61
CA SER A 347 -3.89 41.09 -2.09
C SER A 347 -3.28 41.91 -3.24
N THR A 348 -3.04 43.20 -2.99
CA THR A 348 -2.35 44.09 -3.93
C THR A 348 -0.88 43.70 -4.13
N ASN A 349 -0.29 43.03 -3.15
CA ASN A 349 1.03 42.42 -3.25
C ASN A 349 1.07 41.17 -2.34
N PRO A 350 0.81 39.96 -2.87
CA PRO A 350 0.78 38.72 -2.08
C PRO A 350 2.11 38.37 -1.38
N MET A 351 3.20 38.99 -1.82
CA MET A 351 4.54 38.82 -1.26
C MET A 351 4.77 39.71 -0.02
N ASP A 352 3.94 40.73 0.21
CA ASP A 352 3.98 41.56 1.40
C ASP A 352 2.81 41.21 2.33
N GLU A 353 3.12 40.78 3.56
CA GLU A 353 2.10 40.39 4.54
C GLU A 353 1.22 41.55 5.01
N ASN A 354 1.68 42.79 4.82
CA ASN A 354 0.95 44.00 5.21
C ASN A 354 0.18 44.63 4.04
N ALA A 355 0.31 44.08 2.82
CA ALA A 355 -0.31 44.63 1.63
C ALA A 355 -1.85 44.68 1.78
N PRO A 356 -2.49 45.81 1.41
CA PRO A 356 -3.93 45.91 1.40
C PRO A 356 -4.55 44.95 0.39
N TRP A 357 -5.80 44.57 0.63
CA TRP A 357 -6.58 43.69 -0.22
C TRP A 357 -7.64 44.50 -0.94
N LYS A 358 -7.56 44.56 -2.28
CA LYS A 358 -8.40 45.38 -3.13
C LYS A 358 -9.35 44.49 -3.95
N CYS A 359 -10.57 44.98 -4.18
CA CYS A 359 -11.52 44.34 -5.07
C CYS A 359 -11.06 44.44 -6.52
N GLU A 360 -11.21 43.35 -7.28
CA GLU A 360 -10.84 43.34 -8.70
C GLU A 360 -11.80 44.13 -9.61
N LYS A 361 -12.99 44.51 -9.10
CA LYS A 361 -14.03 45.23 -9.88
C LYS A 361 -14.35 46.63 -9.37
N CYS A 362 -14.19 46.91 -8.09
CA CYS A 362 -14.53 48.20 -7.48
C CYS A 362 -13.37 48.72 -6.61
N GLU A 363 -13.52 49.93 -6.07
CA GLU A 363 -12.48 50.56 -5.24
C GLU A 363 -12.46 50.07 -3.78
N HIS A 364 -13.32 49.10 -3.41
CA HIS A 364 -13.35 48.58 -2.05
C HIS A 364 -12.02 47.91 -1.69
N THR A 365 -11.48 48.31 -0.55
CA THR A 365 -10.18 47.85 -0.04
C THR A 365 -10.27 47.57 1.45
N ILE A 366 -9.61 46.51 1.91
CA ILE A 366 -9.45 46.18 3.34
C ILE A 366 -7.97 46.03 3.70
N LEU A 367 -7.63 46.23 4.96
CA LEU A 367 -6.28 46.05 5.48
C LEU A 367 -5.94 44.55 5.67
N ALA A 368 -4.68 44.17 5.51
CA ALA A 368 -4.21 42.80 5.77
C ALA A 368 -4.59 42.29 7.17
N LYS A 369 -4.55 43.16 8.18
CA LYS A 369 -4.95 42.85 9.56
C LYS A 369 -6.41 42.42 9.67
N GLN A 370 -7.30 43.07 8.90
CA GLN A 370 -8.72 42.72 8.85
C GLN A 370 -8.92 41.35 8.20
N MET A 371 -8.21 41.06 7.11
CA MET A 371 -8.20 39.73 6.48
C MET A 371 -7.72 38.65 7.46
N PHE A 372 -6.62 38.90 8.18
CA PHE A 372 -6.08 37.96 9.16
C PHE A 372 -7.08 37.68 10.31
N TRP A 373 -7.70 38.71 10.87
CA TRP A 373 -8.70 38.56 11.93
C TRP A 373 -9.95 37.82 11.45
N GLY A 374 -10.47 38.17 10.26
CA GLY A 374 -11.61 37.48 9.65
C GLY A 374 -11.32 36.00 9.42
N ASN A 375 -10.20 35.67 8.80
CA ASN A 375 -9.79 34.28 8.57
C ASN A 375 -9.62 33.49 9.88
N ASN A 376 -9.08 34.11 10.93
CA ASN A 376 -8.96 33.43 12.23
C ASN A 376 -10.31 33.20 12.90
N ALA A 377 -11.25 34.15 12.82
CA ALA A 377 -12.60 33.95 13.34
C ALA A 377 -13.29 32.77 12.63
N LEU A 378 -13.20 32.71 11.30
CA LEU A 378 -13.76 31.62 10.50
C LEU A 378 -13.10 30.26 10.81
N LYS A 379 -11.78 30.22 11.04
CA LYS A 379 -11.08 29.02 11.50
C LYS A 379 -11.63 28.53 12.84
N GLN A 380 -11.86 29.42 13.79
CA GLN A 380 -12.42 29.05 15.09
C GLN A 380 -13.83 28.47 14.96
N ASP A 381 -14.65 29.02 14.08
CA ASP A 381 -15.98 28.47 13.79
C ASP A 381 -15.90 27.06 13.21
N LEU A 382 -15.01 26.83 12.23
CA LEU A 382 -14.77 25.51 11.66
C LEU A 382 -14.29 24.49 12.72
N TYR A 383 -13.41 24.90 13.63
CA TYR A 383 -12.88 24.02 14.67
C TYR A 383 -13.88 23.65 15.77
N LYS A 384 -14.95 24.44 15.95
CA LYS A 384 -16.03 24.14 16.89
C LYS A 384 -17.03 23.12 16.37
N LEU A 385 -17.03 22.82 15.06
CA LEU A 385 -17.98 21.89 14.48
C LEU A 385 -17.79 20.46 15.03
N ASN A 386 -18.90 19.74 15.21
CA ASN A 386 -18.86 18.35 15.59
C ASN A 386 -18.31 17.50 14.44
N LYS A 387 -17.18 16.82 14.69
CA LYS A 387 -16.43 16.08 13.66
C LYS A 387 -17.15 14.86 13.10
N THR A 388 -18.21 14.38 13.77
CA THR A 388 -18.96 13.20 13.38
C THR A 388 -20.28 13.51 12.69
N ASP A 389 -20.67 14.78 12.62
CA ASP A 389 -21.97 15.17 12.08
C ASP A 389 -21.78 15.98 10.78
N PRO A 390 -22.13 15.41 9.61
CA PRO A 390 -21.93 16.06 8.33
C PRO A 390 -22.82 17.30 8.16
N LYS A 391 -23.95 17.39 8.85
CA LYS A 391 -24.86 18.54 8.72
C LYS A 391 -24.16 19.84 9.12
N ASN A 392 -23.39 19.82 10.22
CA ASN A 392 -22.64 21.00 10.67
C ASN A 392 -21.65 21.52 9.63
N TYR A 393 -21.09 20.63 8.80
CA TYR A 393 -20.16 21.02 7.74
C TYR A 393 -20.90 21.56 6.50
N GLU A 394 -22.04 20.98 6.12
CA GLU A 394 -22.87 21.54 5.03
C GLU A 394 -23.43 22.91 5.44
N ASP A 395 -23.97 23.05 6.66
CA ASP A 395 -24.47 24.31 7.21
C ASP A 395 -23.35 25.38 7.24
N PHE A 396 -22.11 24.98 7.56
CA PHE A 396 -20.95 25.88 7.49
C PHE A 396 -20.67 26.36 6.06
N ILE A 397 -20.70 25.46 5.07
CA ILE A 397 -20.48 25.81 3.66
C ILE A 397 -21.59 26.73 3.16
N GLU A 398 -22.84 26.44 3.50
CA GLU A 398 -24.00 27.26 3.12
C GLU A 398 -23.93 28.65 3.76
N LYS A 399 -23.73 28.71 5.09
CA LYS A 399 -23.63 29.96 5.87
C LYS A 399 -22.59 30.92 5.28
N TYR A 400 -21.46 30.40 4.83
CA TYR A 400 -20.35 31.21 4.33
C TYR A 400 -20.27 31.30 2.80
N SER A 401 -21.26 30.78 2.06
CA SER A 401 -21.28 30.77 0.59
C SER A 401 -21.26 32.16 -0.06
N GLN A 402 -21.81 33.18 0.61
CA GLN A 402 -21.80 34.57 0.13
C GLN A 402 -20.51 35.31 0.47
N THR A 403 -19.70 34.79 1.39
CA THR A 403 -18.46 35.43 1.87
C THR A 403 -17.23 34.75 1.30
N LEU A 404 -17.27 33.42 1.14
CA LEU A 404 -16.12 32.61 0.76
C LEU A 404 -16.32 31.96 -0.61
N HIS A 405 -15.27 32.00 -1.43
CA HIS A 405 -15.22 31.25 -2.68
C HIS A 405 -15.36 29.74 -2.41
N PRO A 406 -16.02 28.94 -3.29
CA PRO A 406 -16.17 27.49 -3.09
C PRO A 406 -14.86 26.72 -2.91
N SER A 407 -13.76 27.23 -3.45
CA SER A 407 -12.41 26.67 -3.31
C SER A 407 -11.58 27.33 -2.20
N ASN A 408 -12.17 28.21 -1.38
CA ASN A 408 -11.49 28.81 -0.22
C ASN A 408 -11.00 27.71 0.72
N HIS A 409 -9.83 27.91 1.33
CA HIS A 409 -9.15 26.88 2.11
C HIS A 409 -9.95 26.35 3.32
N LEU A 410 -10.85 27.15 3.90
CA LEU A 410 -11.73 26.72 5.01
C LEU A 410 -12.90 25.89 4.49
N VAL A 411 -13.48 26.29 3.36
CA VAL A 411 -14.52 25.53 2.65
C VAL A 411 -13.97 24.19 2.20
N VAL A 412 -12.77 24.15 1.62
CA VAL A 412 -12.07 22.93 1.21
C VAL A 412 -11.83 21.99 2.40
N GLN A 413 -11.49 22.51 3.58
CA GLN A 413 -11.36 21.69 4.79
C GLN A 413 -12.70 21.07 5.23
N ALA A 414 -13.80 21.82 5.17
CA ALA A 414 -15.13 21.29 5.42
C ALA A 414 -15.53 20.21 4.39
N LYS A 415 -15.27 20.45 3.10
CA LYS A 415 -15.51 19.49 2.01
C LYS A 415 -14.72 18.20 2.20
N LEU A 416 -13.46 18.28 2.64
CA LEU A 416 -12.66 17.09 2.94
C LEU A 416 -13.21 16.29 4.11
N ALA A 417 -13.72 16.95 5.15
CA ALA A 417 -14.40 16.28 6.24
C ALA A 417 -15.67 15.56 5.74
N LEU A 418 -16.48 16.21 4.89
CA LEU A 418 -17.67 15.62 4.28
C LEU A 418 -17.35 14.37 3.44
N VAL A 419 -16.31 14.42 2.60
CA VAL A 419 -15.88 13.25 1.81
C VAL A 419 -15.46 12.09 2.73
N GLN A 420 -14.84 12.38 3.88
CA GLN A 420 -14.48 11.36 4.86
C GLN A 420 -15.69 10.80 5.61
N ILE A 421 -16.71 11.62 5.92
CA ILE A 421 -17.91 11.19 6.64
C ILE A 421 -18.84 10.39 5.73
N TYR A 422 -19.19 10.96 4.57
CA TYR A 422 -20.04 10.30 3.58
C TYR A 422 -19.33 9.03 3.08
N GLY A 423 -19.92 7.87 3.32
CA GLY A 423 -19.45 6.58 2.86
C GLY A 423 -18.63 5.79 3.88
N ASN A 424 -18.05 6.44 4.89
CA ASN A 424 -17.14 5.78 5.85
C ASN A 424 -17.61 5.82 7.31
N GLN A 425 -18.68 6.55 7.63
CA GLN A 425 -19.19 6.66 8.99
C GLN A 425 -20.55 5.96 9.16
N LYS A 426 -20.80 5.44 10.37
CA LYS A 426 -22.07 4.80 10.74
C LYS A 426 -23.27 5.73 10.48
N GLY A 427 -24.29 5.24 9.76
CA GLY A 427 -25.47 6.00 9.35
C GLY A 427 -25.28 6.82 8.05
N TYR A 428 -24.06 6.83 7.52
CA TYR A 428 -23.72 7.43 6.23
C TYR A 428 -22.92 6.44 5.37
N GLY A 429 -23.12 5.12 5.53
CA GLY A 429 -22.43 4.12 4.71
C GLY A 429 -22.75 4.30 3.22
N LEU A 430 -21.85 3.89 2.33
CA LEU A 430 -22.05 4.06 0.87
C LEU A 430 -23.34 3.42 0.36
N THR A 431 -23.71 2.27 0.91
CA THR A 431 -24.95 1.55 0.57
C THR A 431 -26.20 2.23 1.17
N GLU A 432 -26.06 2.88 2.32
CA GLU A 432 -27.13 3.55 3.08
C GLU A 432 -27.35 5.01 2.63
N LEU A 433 -26.37 5.61 1.95
CA LEU A 433 -26.40 7.01 1.54
C LEU A 433 -27.56 7.29 0.56
N PRO A 434 -28.45 8.25 0.85
CA PRO A 434 -29.45 8.73 -0.11
C PRO A 434 -28.82 9.21 -1.42
N GLU A 435 -29.57 9.12 -2.52
CA GLU A 435 -29.05 9.42 -3.87
C GLU A 435 -28.50 10.84 -4.02
N ASN A 436 -29.15 11.82 -3.38
CA ASN A 436 -28.68 13.21 -3.36
C ASN A 436 -27.34 13.36 -2.62
N LEU A 437 -27.12 12.63 -1.52
CA LEU A 437 -25.86 12.66 -0.77
C LEU A 437 -24.75 11.85 -1.44
N LEU A 438 -25.10 10.77 -2.14
CA LEU A 438 -24.15 10.03 -2.97
C LEU A 438 -23.63 10.91 -4.12
N LYS A 439 -24.53 11.60 -4.83
CA LYS A 439 -24.17 12.59 -5.84
C LYS A 439 -23.33 13.73 -5.24
N ARG A 440 -23.72 14.24 -4.08
CA ARG A 440 -22.95 15.26 -3.35
C ARG A 440 -21.52 14.80 -3.07
N LYS A 441 -21.30 13.57 -2.60
CA LYS A 441 -19.94 13.02 -2.39
C LYS A 441 -19.12 12.99 -3.69
N ILE A 442 -19.74 12.62 -4.82
CA ILE A 442 -19.09 12.60 -6.14
C ILE A 442 -18.69 14.02 -6.56
N ASP A 443 -19.61 14.98 -6.46
CA ASP A 443 -19.36 16.39 -6.80
C ASP A 443 -18.20 16.96 -5.95
N LEU A 444 -18.23 16.71 -4.64
CA LEU A 444 -17.14 17.09 -3.73
C LEU A 444 -15.79 16.51 -4.15
N CYS A 445 -15.75 15.25 -4.57
CA CYS A 445 -14.51 14.63 -5.04
C CYS A 445 -13.98 15.29 -6.31
N HIS A 446 -14.84 15.61 -7.28
CA HIS A 446 -14.44 16.31 -8.50
C HIS A 446 -13.88 17.71 -8.20
N GLU A 447 -14.58 18.50 -7.40
CA GLU A 447 -14.13 19.83 -6.98
C GLU A 447 -12.75 19.78 -6.30
N LEU A 448 -12.51 18.79 -5.42
CA LEU A 448 -11.24 18.62 -4.73
C LEU A 448 -10.11 18.15 -5.68
N LEU A 449 -10.41 17.36 -6.70
CA LEU A 449 -9.43 16.93 -7.70
C LEU A 449 -8.97 18.08 -8.59
N GLU A 450 -9.85 19.01 -8.95
CA GLU A 450 -9.49 20.23 -9.67
C GLU A 450 -8.51 21.11 -8.88
N ILE A 451 -8.73 21.21 -7.56
CA ILE A 451 -7.80 21.91 -6.66
C ILE A 451 -6.47 21.14 -6.60
N ALA A 452 -6.50 19.81 -6.50
CA ALA A 452 -5.30 18.99 -6.49
C ALA A 452 -4.45 19.20 -7.76
N ASP A 453 -5.07 19.32 -8.94
CA ASP A 453 -4.38 19.55 -10.21
C ASP A 453 -3.59 20.86 -10.25
N LYS A 454 -4.08 21.90 -9.57
CA LYS A 454 -3.42 23.20 -9.50
C LYS A 454 -2.31 23.24 -8.45
N LEU A 455 -2.50 22.59 -7.29
CA LEU A 455 -1.61 22.74 -6.13
C LEU A 455 -0.63 21.59 -5.89
N GLU A 456 -1.06 20.35 -6.09
CA GLU A 456 -0.24 19.14 -5.90
C GLU A 456 -0.37 18.25 -7.14
N PRO A 457 0.12 18.71 -8.32
CA PRO A 457 -0.06 17.99 -9.58
C PRO A 457 0.62 16.62 -9.56
N GLY A 458 0.04 15.71 -10.34
CA GLY A 458 0.58 14.38 -10.56
C GLY A 458 0.31 13.42 -9.40
N MET A 459 1.33 12.66 -9.01
CA MET A 459 1.19 11.58 -8.02
C MET A 459 1.22 12.19 -6.61
N SER A 460 0.06 12.41 -5.98
CA SER A 460 -0.05 12.87 -4.58
C SER A 460 -0.92 11.93 -3.72
N LYS A 461 -0.63 11.85 -2.41
CA LYS A 461 -1.45 11.07 -1.47
C LYS A 461 -2.87 11.64 -1.39
N PHE A 462 -2.96 12.97 -1.38
CA PHE A 462 -4.21 13.72 -1.40
C PHE A 462 -5.10 13.30 -2.59
N ARG A 463 -4.55 13.34 -3.80
CA ARG A 463 -5.24 12.87 -5.02
C ARG A 463 -5.62 11.40 -4.93
N GLY A 464 -4.70 10.56 -4.45
CA GLY A 464 -4.94 9.13 -4.31
C GLY A 464 -6.10 8.78 -3.38
N GLU A 465 -6.25 9.50 -2.25
CA GLU A 465 -7.35 9.31 -1.31
C GLU A 465 -8.68 9.74 -1.94
N ILE A 466 -8.74 10.92 -2.57
CA ILE A 466 -9.97 11.41 -3.23
C ILE A 466 -10.41 10.50 -4.39
N LEU A 467 -9.47 9.99 -5.19
CA LEU A 467 -9.79 9.05 -6.27
C LEU A 467 -10.37 7.73 -5.76
N LEU A 468 -9.97 7.26 -4.57
CA LEU A 468 -10.55 6.06 -3.96
C LEU A 468 -11.99 6.31 -3.51
N ASP A 469 -12.24 7.43 -2.84
CA ASP A 469 -13.58 7.84 -2.42
C ASP A 469 -14.53 8.05 -3.62
N LEU A 470 -14.03 8.71 -4.67
CA LEU A 470 -14.77 8.92 -5.92
C LEU A 470 -15.15 7.60 -6.59
N GLN A 471 -14.18 6.69 -6.73
CA GLN A 471 -14.40 5.40 -7.35
C GLN A 471 -15.48 4.60 -6.59
N ALA A 472 -15.38 4.56 -5.26
CA ALA A 472 -16.31 3.83 -4.42
C ALA A 472 -17.74 4.40 -4.55
N ALA A 473 -17.88 5.73 -4.54
CA ALA A 473 -19.17 6.40 -4.72
C ALA A 473 -19.77 6.16 -6.13
N MET A 474 -18.97 6.33 -7.19
CA MET A 474 -19.42 6.09 -8.57
C MET A 474 -19.85 4.65 -8.81
N THR A 475 -19.15 3.67 -8.21
CA THR A 475 -19.51 2.25 -8.34
C THR A 475 -20.90 1.96 -7.77
N ILE A 476 -21.24 2.56 -6.63
CA ILE A 476 -22.58 2.43 -6.04
C ILE A 476 -23.63 3.14 -6.88
N GLN A 477 -23.33 4.33 -7.40
CA GLN A 477 -24.24 5.07 -8.28
C GLN A 477 -24.57 4.25 -9.53
N THR A 478 -23.55 3.76 -10.26
CA THR A 478 -23.74 2.92 -11.44
C THR A 478 -24.54 1.66 -11.13
N LYS A 479 -24.31 1.02 -9.97
CA LYS A 479 -25.10 -0.14 -9.53
C LYS A 479 -26.59 0.22 -9.36
N ARG A 480 -26.90 1.32 -8.68
CA ARG A 480 -28.28 1.78 -8.47
C ARG A 480 -28.97 2.19 -9.76
N GLU A 481 -28.27 2.91 -10.63
CA GLU A 481 -28.80 3.32 -11.94
C GLU A 481 -29.12 2.10 -12.82
N PHE A 482 -28.30 1.04 -12.75
CA PHE A 482 -28.56 -0.20 -13.47
C PHE A 482 -29.76 -0.97 -12.89
N GLU A 483 -29.82 -1.12 -11.57
CA GLU A 483 -30.93 -1.80 -10.88
C GLU A 483 -32.27 -1.09 -11.08
N THR A 484 -32.27 0.25 -11.17
CA THR A 484 -33.47 1.07 -11.44
C THR A 484 -33.79 1.21 -12.93
N GLY A 485 -33.02 0.59 -13.83
CA GLY A 485 -33.23 0.63 -15.28
C GLY A 485 -32.94 1.98 -15.94
N LYS A 486 -32.30 2.92 -15.22
CA LYS A 486 -31.90 4.24 -15.77
C LYS A 486 -30.78 4.13 -16.80
N ILE A 487 -29.93 3.11 -16.66
CA ILE A 487 -28.84 2.82 -17.61
C ILE A 487 -28.91 1.37 -18.08
N THR A 488 -28.55 1.15 -19.35
CA THR A 488 -28.45 -0.20 -19.93
C THR A 488 -27.20 -0.91 -19.43
N LYS A 489 -27.12 -2.23 -19.63
CA LYS A 489 -25.89 -3.01 -19.36
C LYS A 489 -24.66 -2.43 -20.07
N ALA A 490 -24.83 -1.92 -21.29
CA ALA A 490 -23.78 -1.23 -22.03
C ALA A 490 -23.40 0.12 -21.38
N GLY A 491 -24.39 0.91 -20.94
CA GLY A 491 -24.17 2.16 -20.20
C GLY A 491 -23.42 1.95 -18.88
N ALA A 492 -23.80 0.91 -18.12
CA ALA A 492 -23.13 0.52 -16.89
C ALA A 492 -21.68 0.07 -17.14
N GLN A 493 -21.40 -0.62 -18.25
CA GLN A 493 -20.03 -0.99 -18.64
C GLN A 493 -19.16 0.23 -19.01
N VAL A 494 -19.74 1.27 -19.61
CA VAL A 494 -19.03 2.52 -19.95
C VAL A 494 -18.71 3.33 -18.69
N GLN A 495 -19.69 3.57 -17.81
CA GLN A 495 -19.46 4.25 -16.54
C GLN A 495 -18.48 3.49 -15.64
N ASN A 496 -18.54 2.15 -15.63
CA ASN A 496 -17.55 1.33 -14.93
C ASN A 496 -16.16 1.42 -15.58
N LYS A 497 -16.03 1.60 -16.90
CA LYS A 497 -14.74 1.89 -17.53
C LYS A 497 -14.20 3.25 -17.12
N GLU A 498 -15.03 4.27 -16.98
CA GLU A 498 -14.63 5.59 -16.48
C GLU A 498 -14.17 5.53 -15.01
N SER A 499 -14.90 4.83 -14.15
CA SER A 499 -14.51 4.57 -12.75
C SER A 499 -13.22 3.73 -12.65
N LEU A 500 -12.99 2.81 -13.59
CA LEU A 500 -11.75 2.06 -13.74
C LEU A 500 -10.60 2.88 -14.38
N SER A 501 -10.89 3.93 -15.16
CA SER A 501 -9.87 4.85 -15.69
C SER A 501 -9.29 5.73 -14.57
N ALA A 502 -10.13 6.13 -13.59
CA ALA A 502 -9.68 6.75 -12.34
C ALA A 502 -8.71 5.83 -11.58
N ARG A 503 -8.91 4.50 -11.66
CA ARG A 503 -8.01 3.47 -11.13
C ARG A 503 -6.70 3.32 -11.92
N GLN A 504 -6.61 3.71 -13.20
CA GLN A 504 -5.35 3.72 -13.96
C GLN A 504 -4.52 4.98 -13.70
N LYS A 505 -5.16 6.12 -13.41
CA LYS A 505 -4.50 7.34 -12.90
C LYS A 505 -4.02 7.21 -11.45
N ARG A 506 -4.30 6.07 -10.82
CA ARG A 506 -3.83 5.70 -9.49
C ARG A 506 -2.32 5.54 -9.50
N VAL A 507 -1.65 6.37 -8.71
CA VAL A 507 -0.28 6.08 -8.32
C VAL A 507 -0.20 6.06 -6.81
N ILE A 508 0.08 4.86 -6.31
CA ILE A 508 0.41 4.65 -4.92
C ILE A 508 1.81 5.24 -4.73
N ILE A 509 1.87 6.51 -4.29
CA ILE A 509 3.04 6.96 -3.53
C ILE A 509 3.20 5.95 -2.39
N PRO A 510 4.39 5.36 -2.16
CA PRO A 510 4.58 4.27 -1.22
C PRO A 510 4.53 4.78 0.23
N GLY A 511 3.39 5.31 0.65
CA GLY A 511 3.01 5.55 2.05
C GLY A 511 2.03 4.52 2.59
N ARG A 512 1.47 3.65 1.73
CA ARG A 512 0.73 2.45 2.11
C ARG A 512 1.11 1.30 1.18
N GLY A 513 1.96 0.40 1.68
CA GLY A 513 2.22 -0.89 1.04
C GLY A 513 3.39 -0.94 0.05
N ILE A 514 4.58 -0.52 0.47
CA ILE A 514 5.71 -1.43 0.33
C ILE A 514 5.84 -2.09 1.70
N ARG A 515 5.21 -3.25 1.88
CA ARG A 515 5.65 -4.17 2.92
C ARG A 515 7.00 -4.68 2.46
N LEU A 516 8.07 -4.07 2.98
CA LEU A 516 9.30 -4.83 3.14
C LEU A 516 8.94 -5.91 4.15
N ASN A 517 8.99 -7.17 3.72
CA ASN A 517 8.97 -8.32 4.62
C ASN A 517 10.18 -8.19 5.54
N ASP A 518 10.02 -7.53 6.68
CA ASP A 518 10.98 -7.51 7.78
C ASP A 518 10.94 -8.82 8.60
N ASP A 519 10.05 -9.76 8.25
CA ASP A 519 10.24 -11.18 8.57
C ASP A 519 10.99 -11.81 7.37
N HIS A 520 12.31 -11.99 7.49
CA HIS A 520 13.13 -12.60 6.44
C HIS A 520 12.68 -14.03 6.09
N GLY A 521 11.69 -14.14 5.20
CA GLY A 521 11.35 -15.38 4.50
C GLY A 521 10.31 -16.29 5.15
N GLU A 522 9.37 -15.77 5.95
CA GLU A 522 8.23 -16.54 6.44
C GLU A 522 6.88 -16.05 5.88
N LEU A 523 6.01 -16.97 5.47
CA LEU A 523 4.63 -16.77 5.03
C LEU A 523 3.68 -17.25 6.13
N LYS A 524 2.67 -16.45 6.50
CA LYS A 524 1.66 -16.78 7.52
C LYS A 524 0.36 -17.23 6.87
N VAL A 525 0.06 -18.53 7.02
CA VAL A 525 -1.12 -19.18 6.45
C VAL A 525 -2.08 -19.56 7.56
N THR A 526 -3.33 -19.13 7.47
CA THR A 526 -4.35 -19.27 8.51
C THR A 526 -5.60 -19.93 7.95
N THR A 527 -6.28 -20.72 8.76
CA THR A 527 -7.64 -21.22 8.47
C THR A 527 -8.60 -20.80 9.59
N TRP A 528 -9.84 -20.47 9.21
CA TRP A 528 -10.90 -20.09 10.16
C TRP A 528 -12.28 -20.52 9.65
N ASN A 529 -13.00 -21.33 10.44
CA ASN A 529 -14.44 -21.48 10.28
C ASN A 529 -15.16 -20.22 10.79
N VAL A 530 -15.80 -19.49 9.89
CA VAL A 530 -16.38 -18.16 10.17
C VAL A 530 -17.89 -18.18 10.42
N LYS A 531 -18.54 -19.35 10.32
CA LYS A 531 -20.00 -19.60 10.38
C LYS A 531 -20.85 -18.90 9.32
N THR A 532 -20.63 -17.61 9.10
CA THR A 532 -21.23 -16.80 8.04
C THR A 532 -20.45 -15.50 7.89
N LEU A 533 -20.19 -15.08 6.65
CA LEU A 533 -19.76 -13.70 6.32
C LEU A 533 -20.90 -12.86 5.73
N TYR A 534 -22.13 -13.40 5.68
CA TYR A 534 -23.29 -12.69 5.15
C TYR A 534 -23.76 -11.55 6.05
N LYS A 535 -23.51 -11.63 7.37
CA LYS A 535 -23.81 -10.54 8.29
C LYS A 535 -22.87 -9.36 8.03
N ASP A 536 -23.44 -8.16 7.89
CA ASP A 536 -22.70 -6.91 7.70
C ASP A 536 -21.58 -6.74 8.74
N GLY A 537 -20.39 -6.36 8.30
CA GLY A 537 -19.24 -6.13 9.17
C GLY A 537 -18.38 -7.36 9.50
N LYS A 538 -18.86 -8.59 9.24
CA LYS A 538 -18.07 -9.80 9.57
C LYS A 538 -16.86 -10.01 8.66
N LEU A 539 -16.98 -9.71 7.36
CA LEU A 539 -15.85 -9.75 6.44
C LEU A 539 -14.80 -8.70 6.83
N GLU A 540 -15.23 -7.49 7.19
CA GLU A 540 -14.38 -6.40 7.67
C GLU A 540 -13.67 -6.79 8.97
N ASN A 541 -14.38 -7.44 9.90
CA ASN A 541 -13.78 -7.96 11.14
C ASN A 541 -12.73 -9.04 10.84
N ALA A 542 -13.01 -9.98 9.92
CA ALA A 542 -12.04 -11.00 9.52
C ALA A 542 -10.78 -10.37 8.89
N VAL A 543 -10.94 -9.38 8.00
CA VAL A 543 -9.82 -8.61 7.40
C VAL A 543 -9.08 -7.79 8.47
N ARG A 544 -9.78 -7.24 9.46
CA ARG A 544 -9.18 -6.52 10.58
C ARG A 544 -8.32 -7.45 11.45
N GLU A 545 -8.79 -8.64 11.79
CA GLU A 545 -8.01 -9.62 12.55
C GLU A 545 -6.80 -10.12 11.73
N MET A 546 -6.98 -10.34 10.43
CA MET A 546 -5.90 -10.66 9.50
C MET A 546 -4.79 -9.59 9.52
N ARG A 547 -5.15 -8.31 9.61
CA ARG A 547 -4.19 -7.19 9.77
C ARG A 547 -3.55 -7.18 11.15
N ARG A 548 -4.36 -7.30 12.20
CA ARG A 548 -3.93 -7.27 13.60
C ARG A 548 -2.87 -8.34 13.88
N TYR A 549 -3.08 -9.55 13.37
CA TYR A 549 -2.16 -10.68 13.53
C TYR A 549 -1.16 -10.84 12.38
N ARG A 550 -1.20 -9.96 11.38
CA ARG A 550 -0.32 -9.97 10.19
C ARG A 550 -0.37 -11.30 9.44
N TRP A 551 -1.54 -11.88 9.25
CA TRP A 551 -1.72 -13.07 8.41
C TRP A 551 -1.66 -12.69 6.93
N ASP A 552 -1.01 -13.53 6.12
CA ASP A 552 -0.85 -13.28 4.69
C ASP A 552 -1.96 -13.94 3.87
N ILE A 553 -2.44 -15.09 4.36
CA ILE A 553 -3.46 -15.93 3.74
C ILE A 553 -4.42 -16.40 4.82
N LEU A 554 -5.72 -16.24 4.60
CA LEU A 554 -6.78 -16.73 5.45
C LEU A 554 -7.74 -17.59 4.62
N GLY A 555 -7.68 -18.91 4.80
CA GLY A 555 -8.72 -19.83 4.35
C GLY A 555 -9.95 -19.70 5.24
N VAL A 556 -11.12 -19.53 4.64
CA VAL A 556 -12.39 -19.39 5.35
C VAL A 556 -13.34 -20.52 4.96
N SER A 557 -14.01 -21.08 5.97
CA SER A 557 -15.05 -22.11 5.82
C SER A 557 -16.39 -21.59 6.37
N GLU A 558 -17.52 -22.08 5.84
CA GLU A 558 -18.88 -21.64 6.20
C GLU A 558 -19.17 -20.15 5.95
N VAL A 559 -18.83 -19.63 4.78
CA VAL A 559 -19.07 -18.22 4.39
C VAL A 559 -20.56 -17.89 4.21
N ARG A 560 -21.38 -18.86 3.76
CA ARG A 560 -22.85 -18.78 3.56
C ARG A 560 -23.33 -17.51 2.81
N CYS A 561 -22.70 -17.19 1.67
CA CYS A 561 -23.02 -16.00 0.85
C CYS A 561 -23.54 -16.39 -0.54
N ILE A 562 -24.59 -15.70 -1.03
CA ILE A 562 -25.07 -15.80 -2.42
C ILE A 562 -24.32 -14.76 -3.26
N GLU A 563 -23.79 -15.17 -4.42
CA GLU A 563 -23.30 -14.24 -5.45
C GLU A 563 -22.28 -13.18 -4.97
N CYS A 564 -21.25 -13.62 -4.24
CA CYS A 564 -20.02 -12.83 -4.10
C CYS A 564 -19.27 -12.82 -5.44
N TRP A 565 -19.67 -11.92 -6.35
CA TRP A 565 -18.78 -11.40 -7.38
C TRP A 565 -17.53 -10.85 -6.70
N ASP A 566 -16.35 -11.07 -7.28
CA ASP A 566 -15.07 -10.44 -6.97
C ASP A 566 -15.22 -9.17 -6.12
N ILE A 567 -15.38 -9.29 -4.79
CA ILE A 567 -15.51 -8.12 -3.94
C ILE A 567 -14.09 -7.56 -3.90
N PRO A 568 -13.82 -6.39 -4.49
CA PRO A 568 -12.59 -5.70 -4.17
C PRO A 568 -12.79 -5.29 -2.73
N SER A 569 -12.20 -6.03 -1.78
CA SER A 569 -12.22 -5.57 -0.40
C SER A 569 -11.66 -4.15 -0.42
N TYR A 570 -12.30 -3.26 0.33
CA TYR A 570 -12.01 -1.83 0.43
C TYR A 570 -10.56 -1.50 0.85
N ASP A 571 -9.68 -2.51 0.92
CA ASP A 571 -8.60 -2.57 1.89
C ASP A 571 -7.39 -3.44 1.48
N SER A 572 -7.15 -3.59 0.16
CA SER A 572 -5.95 -4.24 -0.43
C SER A 572 -5.79 -5.75 -0.17
N THR A 573 -6.85 -6.45 0.21
CA THR A 573 -6.94 -7.92 0.18
C THR A 573 -7.79 -8.39 -1.01
N HIS A 574 -7.71 -9.66 -1.37
CA HIS A 574 -8.52 -10.24 -2.44
C HIS A 574 -9.11 -11.56 -1.97
N PHE A 575 -10.36 -11.82 -2.34
CA PHE A 575 -11.10 -12.99 -1.88
C PHE A 575 -11.36 -13.94 -3.06
N TYR A 576 -10.70 -15.09 -3.06
CA TYR A 576 -10.99 -16.18 -3.98
C TYR A 576 -12.13 -17.02 -3.40
N TYR A 577 -13.23 -17.13 -4.14
CA TYR A 577 -14.46 -17.78 -3.68
C TYR A 577 -14.93 -18.85 -4.66
N SER A 578 -15.63 -19.87 -4.15
CA SER A 578 -16.04 -21.04 -4.91
C SER A 578 -17.44 -20.97 -5.54
N GLY A 579 -18.31 -20.04 -5.14
CA GLY A 579 -19.56 -19.67 -5.82
C GLY A 579 -20.52 -20.81 -6.22
N GLY A 580 -21.53 -21.12 -5.39
CA GLY A 580 -22.61 -22.06 -5.71
C GLY A 580 -24.00 -21.41 -5.76
N GLN A 581 -24.95 -21.98 -6.54
CA GLN A 581 -26.33 -21.47 -6.69
C GLN A 581 -27.28 -21.73 -5.49
N LYS A 582 -26.83 -22.44 -4.44
CA LYS A 582 -27.64 -22.72 -3.24
C LYS A 582 -26.94 -22.24 -1.98
N HIS A 583 -27.72 -21.59 -1.11
CA HIS A 583 -27.38 -20.94 0.18
C HIS A 583 -26.58 -21.72 1.24
N ARG A 584 -26.00 -22.90 0.96
CA ARG A 584 -25.60 -23.81 2.04
C ARG A 584 -24.14 -23.72 2.47
N PHE A 585 -23.15 -23.66 1.57
CA PHE A 585 -21.74 -23.76 1.97
C PHE A 585 -20.81 -22.91 1.09
N GLY A 586 -20.45 -21.71 1.56
CA GLY A 586 -19.40 -20.92 0.93
C GLY A 586 -18.04 -21.19 1.58
N PHE A 587 -16.95 -21.22 0.81
CA PHE A 587 -15.58 -21.43 1.28
C PHE A 587 -14.63 -20.69 0.33
N GLY A 588 -13.48 -20.22 0.84
CA GLY A 588 -12.62 -19.37 0.05
C GLY A 588 -11.30 -19.00 0.72
N PHE A 589 -10.50 -18.19 0.02
CA PHE A 589 -9.23 -17.66 0.49
C PHE A 589 -9.22 -16.14 0.44
N ILE A 590 -9.02 -15.50 1.59
CA ILE A 590 -8.71 -14.07 1.67
C ILE A 590 -7.19 -13.93 1.70
N VAL A 591 -6.63 -13.25 0.71
CA VAL A 591 -5.17 -13.06 0.57
C VAL A 591 -4.78 -11.58 0.60
N THR A 592 -3.58 -11.27 1.07
CA THR A 592 -2.99 -9.93 0.90
C THR A 592 -2.67 -9.64 -0.56
N ARG A 593 -2.51 -8.36 -0.90
CA ARG A 593 -2.09 -7.94 -2.24
C ARG A 593 -0.77 -8.59 -2.66
N GLU A 594 0.19 -8.71 -1.75
CA GLU A 594 1.50 -9.30 -2.04
C GLU A 594 1.38 -10.78 -2.42
N VAL A 595 0.55 -11.53 -1.69
CA VAL A 595 0.27 -12.93 -2.02
C VAL A 595 -0.52 -13.04 -3.32
N ARG A 596 -1.49 -12.15 -3.57
CA ARG A 596 -2.28 -12.13 -4.81
C ARG A 596 -1.38 -12.11 -6.04
N GLU A 597 -0.32 -11.30 -6.03
CA GLU A 597 0.62 -11.22 -7.16
C GLU A 597 1.46 -12.49 -7.38
N CYS A 598 1.40 -13.45 -6.46
CA CYS A 598 2.07 -14.74 -6.51
C CYS A 598 1.11 -15.89 -6.84
N VAL A 599 -0.21 -15.66 -6.86
CA VAL A 599 -1.20 -16.69 -7.19
C VAL A 599 -1.07 -17.07 -8.66
N THR A 600 -0.94 -18.37 -8.94
CA THR A 600 -0.87 -18.92 -10.30
C THR A 600 -2.20 -19.48 -10.78
N GLY A 601 -3.11 -19.80 -9.86
CA GLY A 601 -4.43 -20.33 -10.16
C GLY A 601 -5.15 -20.78 -8.88
N TYR A 602 -6.45 -21.07 -9.01
CA TYR A 602 -7.25 -21.68 -7.97
C TYR A 602 -8.28 -22.63 -8.61
N VAL A 603 -8.71 -23.64 -7.87
CA VAL A 603 -9.71 -24.63 -8.32
C VAL A 603 -10.76 -24.81 -7.22
N PRO A 604 -11.98 -24.31 -7.41
CA PRO A 604 -13.10 -24.65 -6.55
C PRO A 604 -13.65 -26.02 -6.99
N ARG A 605 -13.38 -27.09 -6.22
CA ARG A 605 -13.73 -28.46 -6.62
C ARG A 605 -15.19 -28.80 -6.30
N SER A 606 -15.60 -28.51 -5.09
CA SER A 606 -16.93 -28.78 -4.55
C SER A 606 -17.16 -27.91 -3.34
N ASP A 607 -18.39 -27.88 -2.81
CA ASP A 607 -18.85 -27.08 -1.67
C ASP A 607 -18.03 -27.16 -0.36
N ARG A 608 -16.99 -28.00 -0.35
CA ARG A 608 -16.15 -28.35 0.81
C ARG A 608 -14.65 -28.35 0.53
N VAL A 609 -14.20 -28.22 -0.72
CA VAL A 609 -12.77 -28.33 -1.09
C VAL A 609 -12.37 -27.27 -2.13
N MET A 610 -11.37 -26.45 -1.81
CA MET A 610 -10.78 -25.46 -2.72
C MET A 610 -9.27 -25.52 -2.71
N LEU A 611 -8.66 -25.50 -3.90
CA LEU A 611 -7.21 -25.38 -4.09
C LEU A 611 -6.84 -23.94 -4.46
N LEU A 612 -5.78 -23.41 -3.86
CA LEU A 612 -5.09 -22.19 -4.23
C LEU A 612 -3.61 -22.49 -4.52
N GLN A 613 -3.14 -22.13 -5.71
CA GLN A 613 -1.77 -22.38 -6.16
C GLN A 613 -0.94 -21.10 -6.14
N LEU A 614 0.24 -21.18 -5.54
CA LEU A 614 1.15 -20.06 -5.32
C LEU A 614 2.52 -20.32 -5.93
N ASN A 615 3.06 -19.28 -6.57
CA ASN A 615 4.45 -19.20 -6.99
C ASN A 615 5.30 -18.69 -5.82
N THR A 616 6.06 -19.59 -5.21
CA THR A 616 6.87 -19.34 -4.02
C THR A 616 8.31 -19.83 -4.25
N LYS A 617 9.26 -19.30 -3.46
CA LYS A 617 10.67 -19.74 -3.42
C LYS A 617 10.97 -20.40 -2.07
N PRO A 618 11.74 -21.51 -2.06
CA PRO A 618 12.39 -22.15 -3.22
C PRO A 618 11.44 -22.99 -4.09
N ILE A 619 10.24 -23.32 -3.60
CA ILE A 619 9.31 -24.24 -4.27
C ILE A 619 7.91 -23.67 -4.35
N LYS A 620 7.15 -24.06 -5.37
CA LYS A 620 5.71 -23.78 -5.50
C LYS A 620 4.92 -24.40 -4.36
N THR A 621 3.82 -23.74 -4.01
CA THR A 621 3.00 -24.08 -2.85
C THR A 621 1.54 -24.19 -3.23
N ASN A 622 0.91 -25.26 -2.77
CA ASN A 622 -0.49 -25.58 -3.00
C ASN A 622 -1.20 -25.61 -1.66
N LEU A 623 -2.18 -24.73 -1.48
CA LEU A 623 -3.00 -24.63 -0.27
C LEU A 623 -4.39 -25.17 -0.59
N ILE A 624 -4.84 -26.15 0.18
CA ILE A 624 -6.14 -26.78 0.02
C ILE A 624 -6.97 -26.45 1.26
N GLN A 625 -8.01 -25.64 1.10
CA GLN A 625 -8.97 -25.34 2.16
C GLN A 625 -10.07 -26.40 2.15
N VAL A 626 -10.38 -26.95 3.33
CA VAL A 626 -11.39 -28.01 3.49
C VAL A 626 -12.45 -27.69 4.56
N TYR A 627 -13.62 -28.29 4.39
CA TYR A 627 -14.68 -28.37 5.38
C TYR A 627 -15.32 -29.76 5.38
N ALA A 628 -14.87 -30.64 6.27
CA ALA A 628 -15.35 -32.01 6.32
C ALA A 628 -16.83 -32.09 6.80
N PRO A 629 -17.59 -33.11 6.41
CA PRO A 629 -18.94 -33.34 6.90
C PRO A 629 -19.00 -33.52 8.43
N THR A 630 -20.13 -33.14 9.04
CA THR A 630 -20.32 -33.24 10.49
C THR A 630 -20.60 -34.68 10.91
N SER A 631 -20.65 -34.96 12.21
CA SER A 631 -20.99 -36.30 12.72
C SER A 631 -22.39 -36.79 12.32
N GLU A 632 -23.29 -35.88 11.97
CA GLU A 632 -24.67 -36.17 11.52
C GLU A 632 -24.76 -36.43 10.01
N SER A 633 -23.68 -36.19 9.25
CA SER A 633 -23.65 -36.41 7.80
C SER A 633 -23.59 -37.89 7.44
N THR A 634 -24.17 -38.23 6.29
CA THR A 634 -24.21 -39.61 5.77
C THR A 634 -22.81 -40.11 5.41
N GLU A 635 -22.60 -41.42 5.45
CA GLU A 635 -21.33 -42.02 5.05
C GLU A 635 -20.95 -41.69 3.59
N ALA A 636 -21.95 -41.65 2.69
CA ALA A 636 -21.78 -41.26 1.30
C ALA A 636 -21.25 -39.82 1.14
N GLU A 637 -21.72 -38.85 1.94
CA GLU A 637 -21.18 -37.48 1.94
C GLU A 637 -19.72 -37.44 2.36
N CYS A 638 -19.33 -38.32 3.27
CA CYS A 638 -17.97 -38.40 3.79
C CYS A 638 -17.02 -39.04 2.77
N GLU A 639 -17.46 -40.11 2.10
CA GLU A 639 -16.72 -40.66 0.96
C GLU A 639 -16.54 -39.65 -0.16
N ASN A 640 -17.60 -38.91 -0.50
CA ASN A 640 -17.54 -37.88 -1.54
C ASN A 640 -16.55 -36.76 -1.20
N PHE A 641 -16.50 -36.35 0.08
CA PHE A 641 -15.50 -35.39 0.55
C PHE A 641 -14.06 -35.87 0.31
N TYR A 642 -13.74 -37.13 0.69
CA TYR A 642 -12.41 -37.68 0.47
C TYR A 642 -12.11 -37.95 -1.03
N LYS A 643 -13.11 -38.31 -1.84
CA LYS A 643 -12.99 -38.42 -3.31
C LYS A 643 -12.65 -37.07 -3.95
N ASP A 644 -13.28 -35.98 -3.49
CA ASP A 644 -12.96 -34.63 -3.98
C ASP A 644 -11.57 -34.18 -3.56
N LEU A 645 -11.17 -34.50 -2.33
CA LEU A 645 -9.84 -34.17 -1.81
C LEU A 645 -8.73 -34.93 -2.56
N ASP A 646 -8.94 -36.22 -2.85
CA ASP A 646 -8.11 -37.06 -3.71
C ASP A 646 -7.99 -36.47 -5.13
N ALA A 647 -9.11 -36.09 -5.73
CA ALA A 647 -9.12 -35.49 -7.06
C ALA A 647 -8.28 -34.19 -7.13
N VAL A 648 -8.37 -33.33 -6.11
CA VAL A 648 -7.57 -32.09 -6.02
C VAL A 648 -6.08 -32.38 -5.82
N LEU A 649 -5.74 -33.37 -4.98
CA LEU A 649 -4.35 -33.74 -4.76
C LEU A 649 -3.70 -34.33 -6.00
N LYS A 650 -4.46 -35.02 -6.86
CA LYS A 650 -4.00 -35.51 -8.18
C LYS A 650 -3.67 -34.40 -9.17
N LEU A 651 -4.19 -33.17 -8.99
CA LEU A 651 -3.83 -32.00 -9.81
C LEU A 651 -2.47 -31.41 -9.43
N VAL A 652 -1.95 -31.75 -8.25
CA VAL A 652 -0.74 -31.16 -7.68
C VAL A 652 0.45 -32.10 -7.88
N LYS A 653 1.63 -31.53 -8.18
CA LYS A 653 2.85 -32.32 -8.34
C LYS A 653 3.38 -32.76 -6.97
N LYS A 654 3.67 -34.06 -6.82
CA LYS A 654 4.17 -34.66 -5.55
C LYS A 654 5.40 -33.98 -4.95
N HIS A 655 6.25 -33.35 -5.76
CA HIS A 655 7.45 -32.67 -5.27
C HIS A 655 7.19 -31.25 -4.75
N GLU A 656 6.03 -30.64 -5.03
CA GLU A 656 5.67 -29.30 -4.54
C GLU A 656 5.26 -29.31 -3.05
N LEU A 657 5.20 -28.13 -2.43
CA LEU A 657 4.70 -28.05 -1.05
C LEU A 657 3.16 -28.14 -1.06
N ILE A 658 2.62 -29.06 -0.29
CA ILE A 658 1.17 -29.28 -0.16
C ILE A 658 0.78 -28.99 1.28
N MET A 659 -0.22 -28.15 1.47
CA MET A 659 -0.83 -27.89 2.76
C MET A 659 -2.34 -28.05 2.66
N VAL A 660 -2.90 -28.98 3.43
CA VAL A 660 -4.34 -29.18 3.55
C VAL A 660 -4.75 -28.61 4.89
N MET A 661 -5.67 -27.65 4.90
CA MET A 661 -6.09 -26.97 6.12
C MET A 661 -7.57 -26.69 6.13
N GLY A 662 -8.16 -26.63 7.32
CA GLY A 662 -9.59 -26.47 7.44
C GLY A 662 -10.15 -27.14 8.67
N ASP A 663 -11.48 -27.18 8.70
CA ASP A 663 -12.25 -27.88 9.72
C ASP A 663 -12.50 -29.31 9.24
N PHE A 664 -11.93 -30.28 9.95
CA PHE A 664 -12.05 -31.70 9.63
C PHE A 664 -13.14 -32.41 10.41
N ASN A 665 -13.80 -31.73 11.37
CA ASN A 665 -14.76 -32.36 12.28
C ASN A 665 -14.20 -33.66 12.94
N ALA A 666 -12.88 -33.73 13.12
CA ALA A 666 -12.15 -34.92 13.54
C ALA A 666 -11.29 -34.63 14.79
N LYS A 667 -11.15 -35.61 15.67
CA LYS A 667 -10.26 -35.53 16.84
C LYS A 667 -9.17 -36.57 16.67
N VAL A 668 -7.93 -36.14 16.55
CA VAL A 668 -6.78 -37.05 16.37
C VAL A 668 -6.16 -37.49 17.71
N GLY A 669 -6.36 -36.67 18.74
CA GLY A 669 -5.83 -36.90 20.09
C GLY A 669 -4.32 -36.72 20.21
N ASP A 670 -3.77 -37.16 21.35
CA ASP A 670 -2.35 -37.06 21.71
C ASP A 670 -1.57 -38.37 21.52
N THR A 671 -2.23 -39.45 21.07
CA THR A 671 -1.56 -40.72 20.75
C THR A 671 -0.63 -40.54 19.54
N PRO A 672 0.70 -40.69 19.71
CA PRO A 672 1.65 -40.52 18.61
C PRO A 672 1.49 -41.58 17.54
N GLU A 673 1.63 -41.17 16.29
CA GLU A 673 1.52 -42.06 15.13
C GLU A 673 2.56 -41.69 14.09
N HIS A 674 3.70 -42.38 14.17
CA HIS A 674 4.89 -42.21 13.34
C HIS A 674 5.14 -40.77 12.86
N ASN A 675 4.99 -40.54 11.56
CA ASN A 675 5.32 -39.29 10.87
C ASN A 675 4.09 -38.37 10.68
N ILE A 676 2.96 -38.72 11.32
CA ILE A 676 1.65 -38.10 11.07
C ILE A 676 1.23 -37.29 12.30
N VAL A 677 1.12 -37.94 13.46
CA VAL A 677 0.66 -37.35 14.72
C VAL A 677 1.77 -37.38 15.75
N ALA A 678 2.01 -36.26 16.42
CA ALA A 678 2.95 -36.11 17.52
C ALA A 678 2.21 -36.00 18.88
N PRO A 679 2.89 -36.16 20.03
CA PRO A 679 2.26 -36.27 21.35
C PRO A 679 1.58 -35.00 21.90
N HIS A 680 1.47 -33.91 21.11
CA HIS A 680 0.96 -32.62 21.58
C HIS A 680 -0.45 -32.29 21.07
N GLY A 681 -1.19 -33.29 20.57
CA GLY A 681 -2.60 -33.11 20.20
C GLY A 681 -3.53 -32.95 21.42
N LEU A 682 -4.79 -32.60 21.19
CA LEU A 682 -5.77 -32.36 22.24
C LEU A 682 -7.00 -33.28 22.13
N GLY A 683 -7.36 -33.93 23.23
CA GLY A 683 -8.58 -34.72 23.36
C GLY A 683 -8.39 -36.21 23.04
N THR A 684 -9.48 -36.97 23.07
CA THR A 684 -9.48 -38.40 22.72
C THR A 684 -9.80 -38.56 21.24
N ARG A 685 -9.09 -39.47 20.58
CA ARG A 685 -9.29 -39.79 19.16
C ARG A 685 -10.71 -40.30 18.91
N ASN A 686 -11.32 -39.92 17.78
CA ASN A 686 -12.60 -40.44 17.33
C ASN A 686 -12.47 -41.11 15.94
N ASP A 687 -13.50 -41.83 15.49
CA ASP A 687 -13.50 -42.56 14.21
C ASP A 687 -13.18 -41.65 13.00
N ARG A 688 -13.57 -40.38 13.07
CA ARG A 688 -13.22 -39.36 12.05
C ARG A 688 -11.74 -39.01 12.08
N GLY A 689 -11.14 -39.01 13.26
CA GLY A 689 -9.70 -38.90 13.48
C GLY A 689 -8.93 -40.05 12.87
N ASP A 690 -9.42 -41.29 13.01
CA ASP A 690 -8.81 -42.45 12.38
C ASP A 690 -8.83 -42.32 10.84
N ARG A 691 -9.98 -41.95 10.25
CA ARG A 691 -10.06 -41.68 8.80
C ARG A 691 -9.12 -40.57 8.32
N LEU A 692 -8.96 -39.51 9.11
CA LEU A 692 -8.02 -38.42 8.78
C LEU A 692 -6.57 -38.90 8.80
N ILE A 693 -6.23 -39.78 9.74
CA ILE A 693 -4.89 -40.35 9.87
C ILE A 693 -4.62 -41.34 8.73
N GLU A 694 -5.57 -42.19 8.37
CA GLU A 694 -5.49 -43.08 7.18
C GLU A 694 -5.22 -42.26 5.92
N PHE A 695 -5.99 -41.20 5.69
CA PHE A 695 -5.79 -40.28 4.58
C PHE A 695 -4.41 -39.60 4.62
N CYS A 696 -3.97 -39.14 5.79
CA CYS A 696 -2.63 -38.56 5.94
C CYS A 696 -1.52 -39.59 5.70
N THR A 697 -1.76 -40.86 6.01
CA THR A 697 -0.83 -41.97 5.74
C THR A 697 -0.67 -42.16 4.23
N GLU A 698 -1.79 -42.28 3.51
CA GLU A 698 -1.81 -42.47 2.06
C GLU A 698 -1.06 -41.36 1.31
N TYR A 699 -1.27 -40.10 1.71
CA TYR A 699 -0.66 -38.93 1.08
C TYR A 699 0.64 -38.44 1.71
N SER A 700 1.16 -39.15 2.71
CA SER A 700 2.35 -38.77 3.48
C SER A 700 2.27 -37.33 4.02
N LEU A 701 1.12 -36.97 4.60
CA LEU A 701 0.85 -35.70 5.25
C LEU A 701 1.09 -35.81 6.77
N THR A 702 1.56 -34.73 7.36
CA THR A 702 1.84 -34.59 8.79
C THR A 702 0.88 -33.57 9.38
N ILE A 703 0.20 -33.91 10.48
CA ILE A 703 -0.77 -33.05 11.16
C ILE A 703 -0.02 -32.06 12.06
N MET A 704 0.39 -30.93 11.50
CA MET A 704 1.36 -30.02 12.11
C MET A 704 0.90 -29.43 13.45
N ASN A 705 -0.41 -29.34 13.71
CA ASN A 705 -0.97 -28.90 14.98
C ASN A 705 -0.46 -29.70 16.20
N THR A 706 -0.07 -30.96 15.99
CA THR A 706 0.33 -31.89 17.06
C THR A 706 1.84 -31.90 17.31
N TRP A 707 2.62 -31.18 16.51
CA TRP A 707 4.09 -31.19 16.51
C TRP A 707 4.73 -30.04 17.30
N PHE A 708 3.92 -29.16 17.90
CA PHE A 708 4.39 -28.03 18.69
C PHE A 708 3.86 -28.15 20.12
N ASP A 709 4.77 -28.21 21.09
CA ASP A 709 4.41 -28.18 22.50
C ASP A 709 3.91 -26.78 22.88
N LEU A 710 2.60 -26.68 23.13
CA LEU A 710 1.90 -25.43 23.38
C LEU A 710 0.89 -25.61 24.51
N PRO A 711 0.60 -24.56 25.30
CA PRO A 711 -0.42 -24.64 26.33
C PRO A 711 -1.79 -24.92 25.69
N LYS A 712 -2.65 -25.70 26.37
CA LYS A 712 -3.98 -26.10 25.86
C LYS A 712 -4.79 -24.96 25.23
N ARG A 713 -4.66 -23.73 25.76
CA ARG A 713 -5.30 -22.51 25.22
C ARG A 713 -4.91 -22.13 23.79
N ARG A 714 -3.81 -22.67 23.28
CA ARG A 714 -3.28 -22.47 21.92
C ARG A 714 -3.50 -23.68 21.01
N LEU A 715 -4.18 -24.72 21.50
CA LEU A 715 -4.46 -25.97 20.78
C LEU A 715 -5.93 -26.11 20.39
N TYR A 716 -6.85 -25.73 21.28
CA TYR A 716 -8.29 -25.89 21.00
C TYR A 716 -8.76 -24.90 19.93
N THR A 717 -9.56 -25.41 19.01
CA THR A 717 -10.04 -24.70 17.83
C THR A 717 -11.54 -24.46 17.89
N TRP A 718 -12.30 -25.25 18.65
CA TRP A 718 -13.75 -25.11 18.77
C TRP A 718 -14.22 -25.15 20.23
N GLN A 719 -15.24 -24.35 20.54
CA GLN A 719 -15.93 -24.33 21.83
C GLN A 719 -17.38 -24.81 21.68
N SER A 720 -17.78 -25.78 22.51
CA SER A 720 -19.14 -26.33 22.45
C SER A 720 -20.20 -25.31 22.90
N PRO A 721 -21.41 -25.34 22.33
CA PRO A 721 -22.56 -24.61 22.86
C PRO A 721 -22.91 -24.98 24.32
N ALA A 722 -22.57 -26.20 24.76
CA ALA A 722 -22.75 -26.65 26.14
C ALA A 722 -21.60 -26.20 27.09
N HIS A 723 -20.70 -25.33 26.61
CA HIS A 723 -19.60 -24.80 27.40
C HIS A 723 -20.13 -23.79 28.43
N THR A 724 -20.03 -24.12 29.71
CA THR A 724 -20.30 -23.23 30.84
C THR A 724 -19.06 -23.11 31.72
N CYS A 725 -19.04 -22.17 32.66
CA CYS A 725 -17.98 -22.08 33.67
C CYS A 725 -17.80 -23.42 34.44
N ASP A 726 -18.89 -24.17 34.62
CA ASP A 726 -18.91 -25.45 35.33
C ASP A 726 -18.64 -26.67 34.42
N LYS A 727 -18.74 -26.51 33.09
CA LYS A 727 -18.57 -27.57 32.10
C LYS A 727 -17.76 -27.08 30.89
N ILE A 728 -16.43 -27.15 31.01
CA ILE A 728 -15.52 -26.73 29.95
C ILE A 728 -15.42 -27.82 28.86
N VAL A 729 -16.10 -27.61 27.74
CA VAL A 729 -16.00 -28.47 26.54
C VAL A 729 -15.34 -27.71 25.40
N ARG A 730 -14.07 -28.05 25.10
CA ARG A 730 -13.26 -27.45 24.03
C ARG A 730 -12.52 -28.54 23.27
N ASN A 731 -12.59 -28.50 21.94
CA ASN A 731 -12.02 -29.54 21.07
C ASN A 731 -11.01 -28.94 20.08
N GLN A 732 -10.11 -29.78 19.60
CA GLN A 732 -9.26 -29.50 18.44
C GLN A 732 -9.84 -30.27 17.25
N ILE A 733 -10.38 -29.55 16.27
CA ILE A 733 -11.02 -30.11 15.07
C ILE A 733 -10.58 -29.42 13.77
N ASP A 734 -9.94 -28.25 13.87
CA ASP A 734 -9.34 -27.55 12.76
C ASP A 734 -7.83 -27.86 12.68
N TYR A 735 -7.37 -28.34 11.53
CA TYR A 735 -5.97 -28.77 11.36
C TYR A 735 -5.31 -28.09 10.17
N ILE A 736 -3.98 -28.00 10.24
CA ILE A 736 -3.08 -27.66 9.15
C ILE A 736 -2.16 -28.88 8.96
N CYS A 737 -2.36 -29.60 7.87
CA CYS A 737 -1.55 -30.74 7.47
C CYS A 737 -0.57 -30.31 6.37
N ALA A 738 0.67 -30.77 6.44
CA ALA A 738 1.69 -30.50 5.41
C ALA A 738 2.38 -31.79 4.99
N ASN A 739 2.79 -31.92 3.73
CA ASN A 739 3.52 -33.11 3.30
C ASN A 739 4.84 -33.29 4.08
N TYR A 740 5.11 -34.52 4.49
CA TYR A 740 6.18 -34.88 5.41
C TYR A 740 7.56 -34.33 5.00
N ARG A 741 7.83 -34.31 3.69
CA ARG A 741 9.06 -33.78 3.10
C ARG A 741 9.33 -32.32 3.50
N TYR A 742 8.29 -31.50 3.61
CA TYR A 742 8.40 -30.07 3.90
C TYR A 742 7.91 -29.70 5.30
N ARG A 743 7.69 -30.68 6.20
CA ARG A 743 7.28 -30.42 7.58
C ARG A 743 8.18 -29.42 8.31
N ASN A 744 9.50 -29.49 8.06
CA ASN A 744 10.49 -28.58 8.66
C ASN A 744 10.40 -27.14 8.11
N ALA A 745 9.69 -26.90 7.02
CA ALA A 745 9.41 -25.55 6.55
C ALA A 745 8.39 -24.85 7.46
N VAL A 746 7.51 -25.61 8.11
CA VAL A 746 6.53 -25.09 9.07
C VAL A 746 7.22 -24.86 10.41
N THR A 747 7.29 -23.61 10.87
CA THR A 747 8.03 -23.21 12.08
C THR A 747 7.14 -23.02 13.30
N SER A 748 5.83 -22.87 13.10
CA SER A 748 4.85 -22.85 14.20
C SER A 748 3.45 -23.13 13.67
N VAL A 749 2.61 -23.79 14.45
CA VAL A 749 1.15 -23.85 14.27
C VAL A 749 0.48 -23.61 15.61
N LYS A 750 -0.44 -22.63 15.71
CA LYS A 750 -1.14 -22.32 16.96
C LYS A 750 -2.45 -21.59 16.73
N THR A 751 -3.35 -21.66 17.73
CA THR A 751 -4.62 -20.93 17.70
C THR A 751 -4.52 -19.51 18.26
N TYR A 752 -5.46 -18.65 17.86
CA TYR A 752 -5.56 -17.25 18.31
C TYR A 752 -6.92 -16.96 18.96
N PRO A 753 -7.12 -17.32 20.25
CA PRO A 753 -8.40 -17.10 20.94
C PRO A 753 -8.83 -15.64 21.13
N GLY A 754 -7.94 -14.68 20.85
CA GLY A 754 -8.26 -13.25 20.91
C GLY A 754 -8.69 -12.65 19.57
N ALA A 755 -8.79 -13.47 18.51
CA ALA A 755 -9.37 -13.08 17.23
C ALA A 755 -10.88 -13.26 17.32
N ASP A 756 -11.65 -12.21 17.03
CA ASP A 756 -13.10 -12.22 17.23
C ASP A 756 -13.86 -11.75 15.99
N ILE A 757 -14.78 -12.59 15.54
CA ILE A 757 -15.77 -12.36 14.48
C ILE A 757 -17.15 -12.93 14.88
N GLU A 758 -17.37 -13.14 16.17
CA GLU A 758 -18.52 -13.90 16.69
C GLU A 758 -18.58 -15.33 16.11
N SER A 759 -17.44 -16.03 16.10
CA SER A 759 -17.35 -17.46 15.79
C SER A 759 -17.06 -18.23 17.07
N ASP A 760 -17.58 -19.45 17.18
CA ASP A 760 -17.20 -20.43 18.22
C ASP A 760 -15.91 -21.18 17.86
N HIS A 761 -15.34 -20.89 16.70
CA HIS A 761 -14.02 -21.36 16.30
C HIS A 761 -12.94 -20.29 16.51
N ASN A 762 -11.79 -20.73 17.00
CA ASN A 762 -10.56 -19.97 16.99
C ASN A 762 -9.79 -20.23 15.68
N PRO A 763 -9.25 -19.20 15.03
CA PRO A 763 -8.42 -19.39 13.85
C PRO A 763 -7.12 -20.10 14.22
N VAL A 764 -6.68 -21.00 13.34
CA VAL A 764 -5.41 -21.72 13.43
C VAL A 764 -4.46 -21.10 12.41
N ALA A 765 -3.31 -20.60 12.86
CA ALA A 765 -2.31 -20.04 11.95
C ALA A 765 -0.98 -20.79 12.00
N SER A 766 -0.42 -21.00 10.82
CA SER A 766 0.90 -21.56 10.55
C SER A 766 1.88 -20.46 10.11
N LYS A 767 3.14 -20.57 10.54
CA LYS A 767 4.28 -19.85 9.95
C LYS A 767 5.10 -20.82 9.11
N ILE A 768 5.44 -20.44 7.89
CA ILE A 768 6.14 -21.30 6.94
C ILE A 768 7.32 -20.56 6.31
N ARG A 769 8.52 -21.15 6.31
CA ARG A 769 9.73 -20.59 5.69
C ARG A 769 9.69 -20.63 4.17
N LEU A 770 8.94 -19.71 3.56
CA LEU A 770 8.80 -19.52 2.13
C LEU A 770 8.81 -18.04 1.76
N LYS A 771 9.29 -17.73 0.55
CA LYS A 771 9.24 -16.37 -0.01
C LYS A 771 8.25 -16.30 -1.17
N PRO A 772 7.23 -15.41 -1.13
CA PRO A 772 6.36 -15.18 -2.27
C PRO A 772 7.16 -14.70 -3.50
N LYS A 773 6.85 -15.23 -4.69
CA LYS A 773 7.48 -14.86 -5.96
C LYS A 773 6.42 -14.33 -6.93
N ARG A 774 6.50 -13.02 -7.20
CA ARG A 774 5.63 -12.34 -8.17
C ARG A 774 5.59 -13.09 -9.51
N VAL A 775 4.40 -13.39 -9.99
CA VAL A 775 4.19 -13.92 -11.33
C VAL A 775 4.49 -12.81 -12.32
N GLN A 776 5.50 -13.00 -13.17
CA GLN A 776 5.76 -12.07 -14.27
C GLN A 776 4.62 -12.23 -15.28
N LYS A 777 3.89 -11.15 -15.56
CA LYS A 777 2.89 -11.17 -16.63
C LYS A 777 3.63 -11.43 -17.95
N ALA A 778 3.30 -12.54 -18.61
CA ALA A 778 3.70 -12.73 -20.00
C ALA A 778 3.15 -11.56 -20.83
N LYS A 779 3.89 -11.15 -21.87
CA LYS A 779 3.35 -10.23 -22.88
C LYS A 779 2.05 -10.84 -23.42
N PRO A 780 1.01 -10.04 -23.73
CA PRO A 780 -0.24 -10.59 -24.24
C PRO A 780 0.05 -11.45 -25.47
N ASN A 781 -0.36 -12.72 -25.42
CA ASN A 781 -0.32 -13.59 -26.59
C ASN A 781 -1.28 -13.02 -27.64
N LYS A 782 -0.83 -12.96 -28.89
CA LYS A 782 -1.66 -12.53 -30.01
C LYS A 782 -2.61 -13.70 -30.36
N VAL A 783 -3.90 -13.53 -30.11
CA VAL A 783 -4.94 -14.56 -30.41
C VAL A 783 -5.52 -14.27 -31.80
N LEU A 784 -5.58 -15.28 -32.68
CA LEU A 784 -6.13 -15.14 -34.03
C LEU A 784 -7.66 -14.94 -33.99
N ASN A 785 -8.19 -14.08 -34.87
CA ASN A 785 -9.62 -13.78 -34.92
C ASN A 785 -10.42 -14.84 -35.72
N VAL A 786 -10.55 -16.03 -35.15
CA VAL A 786 -11.25 -17.18 -35.75
C VAL A 786 -12.73 -16.94 -36.07
N GLN A 787 -13.34 -15.87 -35.52
CA GLN A 787 -14.72 -15.49 -35.84
C GLN A 787 -14.90 -15.00 -37.28
N ARG A 788 -13.81 -14.63 -37.97
CA ARG A 788 -13.87 -14.21 -39.38
C ARG A 788 -14.13 -15.35 -40.35
N PHE A 789 -13.96 -16.61 -39.93
CA PHE A 789 -14.36 -17.78 -40.74
C PHE A 789 -15.87 -18.00 -40.85
N LYS A 790 -16.69 -17.13 -40.25
CA LYS A 790 -18.13 -17.09 -40.52
C LYS A 790 -18.48 -16.52 -41.90
N ASP A 791 -17.51 -15.89 -42.56
CA ASP A 791 -17.64 -15.32 -43.89
C ASP A 791 -17.02 -16.27 -44.91
N GLU A 792 -17.83 -16.75 -45.86
CA GLU A 792 -17.40 -17.70 -46.90
C GLU A 792 -16.28 -17.12 -47.77
N GLU A 793 -16.25 -15.81 -48.01
CA GLU A 793 -15.17 -15.16 -48.77
C GLU A 793 -13.83 -15.21 -48.01
N VAL A 794 -13.87 -15.12 -46.68
CA VAL A 794 -12.67 -15.20 -45.83
C VAL A 794 -12.14 -16.64 -45.77
N VAL A 795 -13.03 -17.64 -45.77
CA VAL A 795 -12.65 -19.06 -45.87
C VAL A 795 -11.98 -19.32 -47.21
N GLN A 796 -12.55 -18.85 -48.31
CA GLN A 796 -11.99 -19.00 -49.65
C GLN A 796 -10.62 -18.32 -49.77
N HIS A 797 -10.49 -17.10 -49.25
CA HIS A 797 -9.21 -16.38 -49.24
C HIS A 797 -8.13 -17.07 -48.40
N PHE A 798 -8.52 -17.69 -47.28
CA PHE A 798 -7.61 -18.49 -46.46
C PHE A 798 -7.11 -19.74 -47.18
N LEU A 799 -7.98 -20.44 -47.93
CA LEU A 799 -7.60 -21.61 -48.72
C LEU A 799 -6.64 -21.23 -49.87
N GLU A 800 -6.95 -20.17 -50.62
CA GLU A 800 -6.09 -19.66 -51.70
C GLU A 800 -4.71 -19.24 -51.19
N LYS A 801 -4.66 -18.55 -50.05
CA LYS A 801 -3.39 -18.12 -49.44
C LYS A 801 -2.57 -19.30 -48.91
N THR A 802 -3.25 -20.34 -48.40
CA THR A 802 -2.60 -21.58 -47.98
C THR A 802 -1.97 -22.29 -49.18
N ASP A 803 -2.69 -22.39 -50.30
CA ASP A 803 -2.20 -23.00 -51.55
C ASP A 803 -1.02 -22.21 -52.15
N GLU A 804 -1.03 -20.87 -52.07
CA GLU A 804 0.09 -20.01 -52.49
C GLU A 804 1.36 -20.26 -51.64
N ILE A 805 1.22 -20.30 -50.31
CA ILE A 805 2.35 -20.49 -49.39
C ILE A 805 2.94 -21.89 -49.54
N ILE A 806 2.10 -22.92 -49.69
CA ILE A 806 2.55 -24.30 -49.89
C ILE A 806 3.31 -24.43 -51.22
N LYS A 807 2.82 -23.83 -52.31
CA LYS A 807 3.53 -23.82 -53.61
C LYS A 807 4.90 -23.13 -53.55
N MET A 808 5.07 -22.14 -52.66
CA MET A 808 6.36 -21.46 -52.47
C MET A 808 7.33 -22.27 -51.60
N ASP A 809 6.86 -22.93 -50.53
CA ASP A 809 7.72 -23.65 -49.57
C ASP A 809 8.14 -25.07 -50.02
N ILE A 810 7.44 -25.69 -50.99
CA ILE A 810 7.81 -27.03 -51.54
C ILE A 810 9.20 -27.03 -52.23
N THR A 811 9.79 -25.88 -52.51
CA THR A 811 11.12 -25.81 -53.15
C THR A 811 12.31 -25.88 -52.19
N LEU A 812 12.12 -25.86 -50.87
CA LEU A 812 13.23 -25.73 -49.90
C LEU A 812 13.00 -26.50 -48.58
N SER A 813 13.55 -27.71 -48.48
CA SER A 813 14.05 -28.41 -47.26
C SER A 813 13.37 -29.73 -46.81
N GLU A 814 14.24 -30.66 -46.36
CA GLU A 814 13.98 -32.04 -45.90
C GLU A 814 13.55 -32.14 -44.41
N GLU A 815 12.76 -31.20 -43.86
CA GLU A 815 12.13 -31.37 -42.53
C GLU A 815 10.68 -31.89 -42.63
N SER A 816 10.32 -32.75 -41.66
CA SER A 816 9.02 -33.45 -41.50
C SER A 816 7.83 -32.77 -42.19
N HIS A 817 7.25 -33.47 -43.18
CA HIS A 817 6.12 -33.04 -44.01
C HIS A 817 4.97 -32.37 -43.23
N TRP A 818 4.70 -32.83 -42.01
CA TRP A 818 3.65 -32.27 -41.15
C TRP A 818 4.01 -30.89 -40.54
N GLY A 819 5.29 -30.64 -40.30
CA GLY A 819 5.81 -29.36 -39.81
C GLY A 819 5.62 -28.24 -40.83
N ASN A 820 5.80 -28.54 -42.12
CA ASN A 820 5.68 -27.57 -43.21
C ASN A 820 4.22 -27.17 -43.43
N ILE A 821 3.31 -28.15 -43.45
CA ILE A 821 1.85 -27.92 -43.56
C ILE A 821 1.37 -27.07 -42.38
N LYS A 822 1.78 -27.42 -41.15
CA LYS A 822 1.42 -26.66 -39.95
C LYS A 822 1.92 -25.21 -40.00
N THR A 823 3.10 -24.99 -40.54
CA THR A 823 3.70 -23.64 -40.66
C THR A 823 2.98 -22.81 -41.72
N ALA A 824 2.67 -23.40 -42.88
CA ALA A 824 1.91 -22.76 -43.94
C ALA A 824 0.51 -22.35 -43.48
N LEU A 825 -0.22 -23.26 -42.82
CA LEU A 825 -1.55 -22.99 -42.24
C LEU A 825 -1.49 -21.87 -41.20
N THR A 826 -0.47 -21.86 -40.34
CA THR A 826 -0.32 -20.83 -39.29
C THR A 826 -0.03 -19.46 -39.90
N LYS A 827 0.75 -19.40 -40.98
CA LYS A 827 1.10 -18.17 -41.69
C LYS A 827 -0.11 -17.61 -42.46
N ALA A 828 -0.81 -18.45 -43.23
CA ALA A 828 -2.05 -18.10 -43.90
C ALA A 828 -3.11 -17.61 -42.90
N ALA A 829 -3.28 -18.30 -41.77
CA ALA A 829 -4.25 -17.92 -40.73
C ALA A 829 -3.89 -16.57 -40.09
N THR A 830 -2.60 -16.29 -39.91
CA THR A 830 -2.14 -15.01 -39.36
C THR A 830 -2.41 -13.83 -40.30
N GLU A 831 -2.20 -14.03 -41.60
CA GLU A 831 -2.41 -12.99 -42.63
C GLU A 831 -3.90 -12.75 -42.89
N VAL A 832 -4.71 -13.82 -42.97
CA VAL A 832 -6.12 -13.73 -43.34
C VAL A 832 -7.02 -13.36 -42.15
N LEU A 833 -6.80 -13.96 -40.97
CA LEU A 833 -7.67 -13.72 -39.80
C LEU A 833 -7.26 -12.47 -39.02
N GLY A 834 -5.96 -12.17 -38.95
CA GLY A 834 -5.44 -11.15 -38.04
C GLY A 834 -5.66 -11.49 -36.56
N TYR A 835 -5.35 -10.55 -35.67
CA TYR A 835 -5.42 -10.78 -34.21
C TYR A 835 -6.60 -10.05 -33.55
N ARG A 836 -7.21 -10.69 -32.55
CA ARG A 836 -8.29 -10.12 -31.75
C ARG A 836 -7.72 -9.15 -30.69
N VAL A 837 -8.35 -8.00 -30.52
CA VAL A 837 -8.03 -7.04 -29.44
C VAL A 837 -9.04 -7.23 -28.30
N GLU A 838 -8.86 -8.26 -27.47
CA GLU A 838 -9.65 -8.40 -26.24
C GLU A 838 -8.80 -8.92 -25.07
N LEU A 839 -8.97 -8.25 -23.92
CA LEU A 839 -8.48 -8.64 -22.60
C LEU A 839 -9.50 -9.61 -21.96
N MET A 840 -9.16 -10.88 -21.79
CA MET A 840 -9.40 -11.59 -20.52
C MET A 840 -8.68 -12.95 -20.44
N GLU A 841 -8.07 -13.12 -19.26
CA GLU A 841 -7.86 -14.31 -18.43
C GLU A 841 -7.47 -15.66 -19.05
N SER A 842 -6.30 -16.12 -18.62
CA SER A 842 -5.61 -17.34 -18.99
C SER A 842 -6.25 -18.61 -18.40
N LEU A 843 -6.71 -19.53 -19.27
CA LEU A 843 -6.64 -20.99 -19.11
C LEU A 843 -7.10 -21.76 -20.37
N VAL A 844 -6.59 -21.44 -21.57
CA VAL A 844 -7.16 -21.98 -22.81
C VAL A 844 -6.10 -22.28 -23.88
N LEU A 845 -5.04 -23.02 -23.58
CA LEU A 845 -4.12 -23.50 -24.64
C LEU A 845 -4.27 -24.99 -24.97
N LEU A 846 -4.84 -25.79 -24.05
CA LEU A 846 -5.19 -27.20 -24.32
C LEU A 846 -6.63 -27.38 -24.79
N GLN A 847 -7.50 -26.40 -24.55
CA GLN A 847 -8.90 -26.38 -25.01
C GLN A 847 -9.05 -25.72 -26.40
N GLU A 848 -8.12 -24.82 -26.79
CA GLU A 848 -8.17 -24.10 -28.07
C GLU A 848 -7.77 -24.97 -29.26
N ALA A 849 -6.83 -25.92 -29.10
CA ALA A 849 -6.54 -26.91 -30.13
C ALA A 849 -7.77 -27.80 -30.43
N THR A 850 -8.57 -28.09 -29.40
CA THR A 850 -9.80 -28.88 -29.48
C THR A 850 -11.00 -28.05 -29.95
N ASN A 851 -11.00 -26.73 -29.74
CA ASN A 851 -12.05 -25.82 -30.20
C ASN A 851 -11.87 -25.40 -31.67
N ILE A 852 -10.64 -25.36 -32.19
CA ILE A 852 -10.40 -25.22 -33.64
C ILE A 852 -11.05 -26.39 -34.41
N LEU A 853 -11.06 -27.58 -33.81
CA LEU A 853 -11.68 -28.80 -34.35
C LEU A 853 -13.21 -28.90 -34.13
N ARG A 854 -13.83 -27.97 -33.40
CA ARG A 854 -15.22 -28.11 -32.90
C ARG A 854 -16.20 -27.03 -33.33
N VAL A 855 -15.77 -25.93 -33.96
CA VAL A 855 -16.64 -24.75 -34.10
C VAL A 855 -17.64 -24.83 -35.26
N GLU A 856 -17.43 -25.66 -36.29
CA GLU A 856 -18.40 -25.83 -37.39
C GLU A 856 -18.17 -27.21 -38.06
N PRO A 857 -19.09 -28.19 -37.95
CA PRO A 857 -18.93 -29.51 -38.56
C PRO A 857 -18.65 -29.48 -40.07
N HIS A 858 -19.21 -28.48 -40.79
CA HIS A 858 -19.02 -28.32 -42.23
C HIS A 858 -17.58 -27.93 -42.63
N ILE A 859 -16.82 -27.30 -41.74
CA ILE A 859 -15.42 -26.90 -41.98
C ILE A 859 -14.47 -28.08 -41.72
N ASN A 860 -14.83 -29.02 -40.84
CA ASN A 860 -14.02 -30.21 -40.58
C ASN A 860 -13.94 -31.11 -41.82
N ASP A 861 -15.06 -31.32 -42.52
CA ASP A 861 -15.09 -32.12 -43.75
C ASP A 861 -14.32 -31.45 -44.91
N ILE A 862 -14.39 -30.11 -45.01
CA ILE A 862 -13.65 -29.34 -46.02
C ILE A 862 -12.14 -29.36 -45.73
N LEU A 863 -11.73 -29.23 -44.47
CA LEU A 863 -10.32 -29.28 -44.07
C LEU A 863 -9.74 -30.69 -44.14
N GLU A 864 -10.48 -31.72 -43.73
CA GLU A 864 -10.07 -33.11 -43.89
C GLU A 864 -9.93 -33.45 -45.38
N GLY A 865 -10.88 -33.04 -46.22
CA GLY A 865 -10.79 -33.19 -47.67
C GLY A 865 -9.58 -32.46 -48.28
N LYS A 866 -9.31 -31.22 -47.86
CA LYS A 866 -8.14 -30.43 -48.33
C LYS A 866 -6.82 -31.02 -47.82
N ILE A 867 -6.77 -31.53 -46.59
CA ILE A 867 -5.59 -32.24 -46.06
C ILE A 867 -5.32 -33.52 -46.85
N GLN A 868 -6.37 -34.27 -47.22
CA GLN A 868 -6.26 -35.48 -48.02
C GLN A 868 -5.83 -35.18 -49.48
N GLU A 869 -6.35 -34.10 -50.07
CA GLU A 869 -5.94 -33.58 -51.38
C GLU A 869 -4.47 -33.12 -51.39
N LEU A 870 -4.04 -32.39 -50.36
CA LEU A 870 -2.66 -31.92 -50.21
C LEU A 870 -1.68 -33.07 -49.91
N THR A 871 -2.11 -34.08 -49.15
CA THR A 871 -1.30 -35.28 -48.88
C THR A 871 -1.11 -36.11 -50.16
N SER A 872 -2.16 -36.27 -50.96
CA SER A 872 -2.08 -37.01 -52.24
C SER A 872 -1.28 -36.27 -53.33
N LEU A 873 -1.29 -34.92 -53.34
CA LEU A 873 -0.41 -34.12 -54.22
C LEU A 873 1.08 -34.24 -53.85
N LEU A 874 1.39 -34.44 -52.56
CA LEU A 874 2.77 -34.68 -52.08
C LEU A 874 3.22 -36.12 -52.41
N ASP A 875 2.35 -37.11 -52.24
CA ASP A 875 2.63 -38.51 -52.60
C ASP A 875 2.82 -38.71 -54.12
N ALA A 876 2.18 -37.87 -54.95
CA ALA A 876 2.32 -37.89 -56.41
C ALA A 876 3.65 -37.29 -56.92
N THR A 877 4.46 -36.68 -56.04
CA THR A 877 5.75 -36.05 -56.39
C THR A 877 7.00 -36.86 -56.01
N GLU A 878 6.85 -38.07 -55.44
CA GLU A 878 7.97 -39.00 -55.29
C GLU A 878 8.28 -39.69 -56.64
N PRO A 879 9.48 -39.52 -57.23
CA PRO A 879 9.93 -40.39 -58.30
C PRO A 879 10.26 -41.76 -57.69
N GLU A 880 9.68 -42.83 -58.23
CA GLU A 880 10.11 -44.20 -57.95
C GLU A 880 11.64 -44.33 -58.14
N ASN A 881 12.38 -44.45 -57.04
CA ASN A 881 13.68 -45.15 -57.01
C ASN A 881 14.13 -45.45 -55.57
N LYS A 882 13.97 -46.73 -55.22
CA LYS A 882 14.76 -47.58 -54.29
C LYS A 882 15.37 -46.99 -53.03
#